data_AF-A0A6N8EWQ1-F1
#
_entry.id   AF-A0A6N8EWQ1-F1
#
_cell.length_a   1.000
_cell.length_b   1.000
_cell.length_c   1.000
_cell.angle_alpha   90.00
_cell.angle_beta   90.00
_cell.angle_gamma   90.00
#
_symmetry.space_group_name_H-M   'P 1'
#
loop_
_entity.id
_entity.type
_entity.pdbx_description
1 polymer ?
#
loop_
_entity_poly.entity_id
_entity_poly.type
_entity_poly.pdbx_seq_one_letter_code
_entity_poly.pdbx_strand_id
1 'polypeptide(L)'
;MGQPGGCDGGKTYRIGVWVKFAGTGATGHTISMEYFGSQQGKESLKFSGSTDWEYQQILFTPAAGVQYARVSFWNNTAVDYFIDDAVIREYADEEPPTAPGKWETELIEDGLKLTWTGSADDSGVEAYQLSYKKTEDSGWQNVSVPHVEGQTKYTYSLENLEAYQVYALKLTAVDEAGNISDAVIGLEATPGPNLVENPGLETGSVSPWEVWKNLETTTDHPHSGQYALKIKNLTGGGTKKINVTPDTTYLVSFWTRFAGEPVTSFGLDFSLFGPTETKVPITAPVSTEWTKTEERIHSGSGDKLMRLAMWNTTGVDMFMDDVFVGALPELPANLKPSVPANAKVNGTDWVSADLEWEASEGPYGVKAYTVSYKEEGGNEEWRTVTVPAVQGQTSYSYKLEGLSPETAYDIEIKAVSEGDLVSEGAVLRAATSPVRASNPDASAEALSLLERLYDTTGNGIFTGQHNYYEDPSNWYNKAAEITGVYPALWGSDFAYYTGGDFAGLRQKMINTAIAKAQSGAMITLTYHQIRPFDPKTAGWESVKAKVTEEQMEEIVTPGTDLYNQWAAQVDEVAGYLTQLKDAGVPVLWRPYHEMNAEFFWWGGRPELFKQLWVNMYDRFTNVHHLDNLIWVWSPNAESEWAYDSAPYYPGHDYVDVLAMDIYNNDYKDAYYEKLVELSGGRPIAIGENGELPDPKVLKERQPRFVYFMTWSEYLTNKNSVEKINSLYHDARTINNGGSGL
;
A
#
# COMPACT_ATOMS: atom_id res chain seq x y z
N MET A 1 35.95 -15.56 22.16
CA MET A 1 34.73 -16.23 22.66
C MET A 1 33.61 -15.90 21.70
N GLY A 2 32.86 -16.88 21.22
CA GLY A 2 31.65 -16.65 20.42
C GLY A 2 30.59 -17.66 20.85
N GLN A 3 29.36 -17.18 21.09
CA GLN A 3 28.22 -18.08 21.28
C GLN A 3 27.85 -18.70 19.92
N PRO A 4 27.66 -20.02 19.82
CA PRO A 4 27.15 -20.63 18.61
C PRO A 4 25.70 -20.23 18.35
N GLY A 5 25.41 -19.81 17.11
CA GLY A 5 24.05 -19.82 16.57
C GLY A 5 23.75 -21.19 15.96
N GLY A 6 22.54 -21.70 16.17
CA GLY A 6 22.07 -22.89 15.45
C GLY A 6 21.88 -22.56 13.97
N CYS A 7 22.29 -23.48 13.09
CA CYS A 7 22.08 -23.36 11.65
C CYS A 7 21.35 -24.60 11.14
N ASP A 8 20.26 -24.39 10.41
CA ASP A 8 19.48 -25.45 9.79
C ASP A 8 20.03 -25.75 8.39
N GLY A 9 20.05 -27.02 8.01
CA GLY A 9 20.47 -27.43 6.67
C GLY A 9 19.50 -26.93 5.60
N GLY A 10 20.04 -26.36 4.52
CA GLY A 10 19.26 -25.82 3.39
C GLY A 10 18.91 -24.34 3.48
N LYS A 11 19.24 -23.65 4.59
CA LYS A 11 19.06 -22.21 4.74
C LYS A 11 20.38 -21.46 4.55
N THR A 12 20.36 -20.31 3.89
CA THR A 12 21.53 -19.42 3.80
C THR A 12 21.54 -18.47 4.99
N TYR A 13 22.72 -18.18 5.53
CA TYR A 13 22.91 -17.25 6.65
C TYR A 13 23.79 -16.10 6.21
N ARG A 14 23.38 -14.86 6.53
CA ARG A 14 24.24 -13.68 6.45
C ARG A 14 25.06 -13.59 7.73
N ILE A 15 26.38 -13.68 7.58
CA ILE A 15 27.33 -13.60 8.69
C ILE A 15 28.25 -12.41 8.44
N GLY A 16 28.08 -11.36 9.24
CA GLY A 16 28.78 -10.09 9.06
C GLY A 16 29.15 -9.42 10.37
N VAL A 17 30.10 -8.50 10.31
CA VAL A 17 30.60 -7.78 11.48
C VAL A 17 31.25 -6.46 11.07
N TRP A 18 31.00 -5.42 11.85
CA TRP A 18 31.70 -4.14 11.72
C TRP A 18 33.00 -4.16 12.53
N VAL A 19 34.08 -3.66 11.94
CA VAL A 19 35.40 -3.60 12.57
C VAL A 19 36.05 -2.26 12.30
N LYS A 20 36.69 -1.66 13.31
CA LYS A 20 37.63 -0.55 13.14
C LYS A 20 38.86 -0.75 14.00
N PHE A 21 39.99 -0.20 13.56
CA PHE A 21 41.28 -0.34 14.26
C PHE A 21 41.65 0.97 14.97
N ALA A 22 42.29 0.87 16.14
CA ALA A 22 42.70 2.05 16.91
C ALA A 22 43.85 2.84 16.25
N GLY A 23 44.52 2.27 15.23
CA GLY A 23 45.60 2.91 14.48
C GLY A 23 45.96 2.16 13.20
N THR A 24 46.70 2.82 12.32
CA THR A 24 47.15 2.25 11.04
C THR A 24 48.22 1.18 11.23
N GLY A 25 48.33 0.23 10.28
CA GLY A 25 49.37 -0.80 10.30
C GLY A 25 49.01 -2.06 11.11
N ALA A 26 47.72 -2.29 11.34
CA ALA A 26 47.20 -3.51 11.95
C ALA A 26 47.44 -4.71 11.01
N THR A 27 48.51 -5.46 11.26
CA THR A 27 48.79 -6.73 10.58
C THR A 27 48.73 -7.87 11.58
N GLY A 28 47.95 -8.92 11.31
CA GLY A 28 47.85 -10.11 12.17
C GLY A 28 46.55 -10.28 12.93
N HIS A 29 45.51 -9.48 12.68
CA HIS A 29 44.15 -9.79 13.15
C HIS A 29 43.60 -10.97 12.36
N THR A 30 42.80 -11.80 13.02
CA THR A 30 42.00 -12.82 12.33
C THR A 30 40.57 -12.72 12.79
N ILE A 31 39.66 -12.52 11.85
CA ILE A 31 38.22 -12.54 12.07
C ILE A 31 37.71 -13.55 11.06
N SER A 32 37.08 -14.61 11.57
CA SER A 32 36.65 -15.73 10.76
C SER A 32 35.28 -16.17 11.20
N MET A 33 34.51 -16.67 10.24
CA MET A 33 33.39 -17.53 10.53
C MET A 33 33.93 -18.96 10.70
N GLU A 34 33.44 -19.66 11.72
CA GLU A 34 33.69 -21.09 11.94
C GLU A 34 32.38 -21.84 11.98
N TYR A 35 32.33 -22.97 11.30
CA TYR A 35 31.17 -23.86 11.26
C TYR A 35 31.53 -25.25 11.75
N PHE A 36 30.61 -25.91 12.45
CA PHE A 36 30.88 -27.19 13.10
C PHE A 36 29.62 -28.05 13.32
N GLY A 37 29.85 -29.36 13.48
CA GLY A 37 28.86 -30.44 13.52
C GLY A 37 29.56 -31.77 13.26
N SER A 38 28.98 -32.64 12.41
CA SER A 38 29.72 -33.78 11.85
C SER A 38 30.72 -33.37 10.76
N GLN A 39 30.58 -32.16 10.21
CA GLN A 39 31.59 -31.48 9.41
C GLN A 39 32.01 -30.18 10.08
N GLN A 40 33.26 -29.75 9.87
CA GLN A 40 33.79 -28.51 10.45
C GLN A 40 34.72 -27.79 9.47
N GLY A 41 34.79 -26.47 9.58
CA GLY A 41 35.67 -25.64 8.78
C GLY A 41 35.61 -24.16 9.18
N LYS A 42 36.29 -23.31 8.41
CA LYS A 42 36.37 -21.88 8.67
C LYS A 42 36.56 -21.05 7.41
N GLU A 43 36.03 -19.85 7.41
CA GLU A 43 36.20 -18.84 6.37
C GLU A 43 36.65 -17.52 6.97
N SER A 44 37.60 -16.83 6.35
CA SER A 44 38.18 -15.60 6.89
C SER A 44 37.53 -14.35 6.30
N LEU A 45 37.04 -13.46 7.18
CA LEU A 45 36.59 -12.11 6.84
C LEU A 45 37.82 -11.19 6.81
N LYS A 46 38.08 -10.58 5.65
CA LYS A 46 39.28 -9.76 5.43
C LYS A 46 38.95 -8.29 5.63
N PHE A 47 39.66 -7.65 6.55
CA PHE A 47 39.56 -6.21 6.80
C PHE A 47 40.85 -5.52 6.42
N SER A 48 40.74 -4.29 5.90
CA SER A 48 41.84 -3.47 5.42
C SER A 48 42.80 -2.99 6.53
N GLY A 49 42.36 -3.01 7.79
CA GLY A 49 43.09 -2.39 8.90
C GLY A 49 42.74 -0.91 9.10
N SER A 50 41.60 -0.45 8.58
CA SER A 50 41.15 0.95 8.62
C SER A 50 40.89 1.47 10.04
N THR A 51 41.15 2.76 10.26
CA THR A 51 40.74 3.45 11.49
C THR A 51 39.25 3.86 11.48
N ASP A 52 38.62 3.82 10.32
CA ASP A 52 37.17 3.98 10.16
C ASP A 52 36.46 2.61 10.25
N TRP A 53 35.16 2.63 10.53
CA TRP A 53 34.33 1.42 10.54
C TRP A 53 34.25 0.80 9.14
N GLU A 54 34.63 -0.49 9.06
CA GLU A 54 34.55 -1.32 7.87
C GLU A 54 33.62 -2.50 8.16
N TYR A 55 32.65 -2.75 7.28
CA TYR A 55 31.76 -3.91 7.37
C TYR A 55 32.23 -4.98 6.38
N GLN A 56 32.35 -6.21 6.85
CA GLN A 56 32.57 -7.37 5.97
C GLN A 56 31.54 -8.44 6.28
N GLN A 57 31.12 -9.15 5.24
CA GLN A 57 30.15 -10.24 5.36
C GLN A 57 30.49 -11.41 4.44
N ILE A 58 29.93 -12.56 4.78
CA ILE A 58 29.83 -13.74 3.92
C ILE A 58 28.38 -14.27 3.95
N LEU A 59 27.96 -14.85 2.83
CA LEU A 59 26.76 -15.69 2.77
C LEU A 59 27.19 -17.14 2.94
N PHE A 60 26.57 -17.83 3.90
CA PHE A 60 26.93 -19.20 4.24
C PHE A 60 25.71 -20.12 4.22
N THR A 61 25.72 -21.10 3.31
CA THR A 61 24.74 -22.19 3.28
C THR A 61 25.36 -23.43 3.91
N PRO A 62 24.90 -23.89 5.10
CA PRO A 62 25.46 -25.04 5.77
C PRO A 62 25.24 -26.32 4.96
N ALA A 63 26.33 -27.01 4.61
CA ALA A 63 26.25 -28.35 4.02
C ALA A 63 25.65 -29.36 5.02
N ALA A 64 25.13 -30.47 4.51
CA ALA A 64 24.58 -31.55 5.34
C ALA A 64 25.58 -32.00 6.42
N GLY A 65 25.19 -31.87 7.69
CA GLY A 65 26.02 -32.23 8.85
C GLY A 65 26.71 -31.06 9.56
N VAL A 66 26.58 -29.84 9.06
CA VAL A 66 26.90 -28.61 9.83
C VAL A 66 25.70 -28.24 10.70
N GLN A 67 25.91 -27.99 11.99
CA GLN A 67 24.83 -27.69 12.96
C GLN A 67 24.94 -26.31 13.58
N TYR A 68 26.15 -25.74 13.61
CA TYR A 68 26.43 -24.47 14.26
C TYR A 68 27.37 -23.64 13.42
N ALA A 69 27.17 -22.32 13.46
CA ALA A 69 28.13 -21.33 13.00
C ALA A 69 28.42 -20.33 14.13
N ARG A 70 29.64 -19.77 14.12
CA ARG A 70 30.04 -18.67 15.01
C ARG A 70 31.00 -17.73 14.32
N VAL A 71 31.04 -16.49 14.78
CA VAL A 71 32.13 -15.56 14.47
C VAL A 71 33.21 -15.71 15.53
N SER A 72 34.42 -16.02 15.10
CA SER A 72 35.63 -16.16 15.90
C SER A 72 36.62 -15.06 15.53
N PHE A 73 37.17 -14.39 16.53
CA PHE A 73 38.12 -13.29 16.32
C PHE A 73 39.31 -13.40 17.28
N TRP A 74 40.48 -12.95 16.81
CA TRP A 74 41.73 -12.96 17.55
C TRP A 74 42.60 -11.77 17.15
N ASN A 75 43.16 -11.09 18.16
CA ASN A 75 44.06 -9.97 17.97
C ASN A 75 45.53 -10.39 18.22
N ASN A 76 46.31 -10.58 17.14
CA ASN A 76 47.77 -10.65 17.21
C ASN A 76 48.45 -9.38 16.65
N THR A 77 47.71 -8.27 16.53
CA THR A 77 48.27 -7.01 16.06
C THR A 77 48.90 -6.23 17.23
N ALA A 78 49.66 -5.17 16.90
CA ALA A 78 50.23 -4.25 17.90
C ALA A 78 49.25 -3.13 18.32
N VAL A 79 48.00 -3.16 17.84
CA VAL A 79 46.97 -2.13 18.08
C VAL A 79 45.65 -2.77 18.50
N ASP A 80 44.81 -2.03 19.23
CA ASP A 80 43.45 -2.49 19.54
C ASP A 80 42.56 -2.44 18.29
N TYR A 81 41.55 -3.31 18.23
CA TYR A 81 40.45 -3.16 17.28
C TYR A 81 39.11 -3.33 17.99
N PHE A 82 38.09 -2.67 17.46
CA PHE A 82 36.74 -2.66 17.98
C PHE A 82 35.85 -3.44 17.02
N ILE A 83 34.94 -4.23 17.58
CA ILE A 83 33.90 -4.94 16.85
C ILE A 83 32.56 -4.33 17.24
N ASP A 84 31.68 -4.14 16.28
CA ASP A 84 30.28 -3.79 16.50
C ASP A 84 29.36 -4.62 15.60
N ASP A 85 28.08 -4.70 15.97
CA ASP A 85 26.99 -5.25 15.15
C ASP A 85 27.34 -6.59 14.46
N ALA A 86 27.84 -7.56 15.25
CA ALA A 86 28.07 -8.91 14.75
C ALA A 86 26.73 -9.61 14.50
N VAL A 87 26.47 -9.94 13.23
CA VAL A 87 25.22 -10.55 12.77
C VAL A 87 25.48 -11.98 12.33
N ILE A 88 24.69 -12.91 12.85
CA ILE A 88 24.43 -14.23 12.26
C ILE A 88 22.91 -14.33 12.18
N ARG A 89 22.35 -14.19 10.98
CA ARG A 89 20.91 -14.32 10.77
C ARG A 89 20.63 -15.08 9.49
N GLU A 90 19.49 -15.76 9.45
CA GLU A 90 18.95 -16.32 8.21
C GLU A 90 18.89 -15.22 7.15
N TYR A 91 19.44 -15.51 5.97
CA TYR A 91 19.30 -14.69 4.79
C TYR A 91 17.99 -15.09 4.14
N ALA A 92 16.95 -14.30 4.36
CA ALA A 92 15.81 -14.29 3.46
C ALA A 92 16.25 -13.48 2.25
N ASP A 93 16.17 -14.11 1.08
CA ASP A 93 16.31 -13.35 -0.16
C ASP A 93 15.06 -12.48 -0.33
N GLU A 94 15.28 -11.20 -0.52
CA GLU A 94 14.24 -10.19 -0.72
C GLU A 94 14.36 -9.55 -2.12
N GLU A 95 15.40 -9.88 -2.89
CA GLU A 95 15.59 -9.37 -4.24
C GLU A 95 14.85 -10.27 -5.23
N PRO A 96 13.88 -9.73 -6.01
CA PRO A 96 13.19 -10.54 -7.00
C PRO A 96 14.05 -10.79 -8.25
N PRO A 97 13.78 -11.88 -8.99
CA PRO A 97 14.41 -12.11 -10.28
C PRO A 97 14.22 -10.95 -11.25
N THR A 98 15.11 -10.86 -12.23
CA THR A 98 14.86 -10.00 -13.40
C THR A 98 13.61 -10.43 -14.17
N ALA A 99 12.93 -9.49 -14.81
CA ALA A 99 11.79 -9.80 -15.69
C ALA A 99 12.21 -10.79 -16.79
N PRO A 100 11.36 -11.78 -17.13
CA PRO A 100 11.60 -12.66 -18.27
C PRO A 100 11.78 -11.87 -19.58
N GLY A 101 12.35 -12.50 -20.60
CA GLY A 101 12.33 -11.92 -21.94
C GLY A 101 10.92 -11.79 -22.48
N LYS A 102 10.68 -10.79 -23.34
CA LYS A 102 9.44 -10.74 -24.11
C LYS A 102 9.34 -11.98 -25.00
N TRP A 103 8.20 -12.66 -24.95
CA TRP A 103 8.01 -13.88 -25.74
C TRP A 103 7.84 -13.58 -27.22
N GLU A 104 8.24 -14.56 -28.03
CA GLU A 104 7.86 -14.73 -29.43
C GLU A 104 6.74 -15.75 -29.50
N THR A 105 5.79 -15.53 -30.40
CA THR A 105 4.60 -16.37 -30.53
C THR A 105 4.60 -17.08 -31.87
N GLU A 106 4.53 -18.41 -31.83
CA GLU A 106 4.25 -19.29 -32.96
C GLU A 106 2.82 -19.81 -32.81
N LEU A 107 2.00 -19.66 -33.86
CA LEU A 107 0.62 -20.15 -33.85
C LEU A 107 0.60 -21.65 -34.12
N ILE A 108 -0.12 -22.41 -33.30
CA ILE A 108 -0.35 -23.85 -33.49
C ILE A 108 -1.85 -24.10 -33.72
N GLU A 109 -2.20 -25.28 -34.23
CA GLU A 109 -3.54 -25.57 -34.78
C GLU A 109 -4.70 -25.20 -33.86
N ASP A 110 -4.53 -25.39 -32.55
CA ASP A 110 -5.50 -25.12 -31.49
C ASP A 110 -4.92 -24.30 -30.32
N GLY A 111 -3.90 -23.48 -30.58
CA GLY A 111 -3.15 -22.87 -29.49
C GLY A 111 -2.08 -21.84 -29.83
N LEU A 112 -1.31 -21.47 -28.81
CA LEU A 112 -0.19 -20.53 -28.88
C LEU A 112 1.06 -21.20 -28.31
N LYS A 113 2.14 -21.25 -29.10
CA LYS A 113 3.45 -21.66 -28.62
C LYS A 113 4.30 -20.43 -28.38
N LEU A 114 4.63 -20.22 -27.11
CA LEU A 114 5.35 -19.04 -26.61
C LEU A 114 6.79 -19.42 -26.34
N THR A 115 7.73 -18.58 -26.78
CA THR A 115 9.16 -18.77 -26.54
C THR A 115 9.78 -17.51 -25.97
N TRP A 116 10.46 -17.59 -24.83
CA TRP A 116 11.09 -16.44 -24.17
C TRP A 116 12.51 -16.73 -23.69
N THR A 117 13.29 -15.67 -23.41
CA THR A 117 14.59 -15.79 -22.76
C THR A 117 14.42 -15.81 -21.24
N GLY A 118 15.22 -16.63 -20.57
CA GLY A 118 15.15 -16.79 -19.11
C GLY A 118 15.61 -15.56 -18.32
N SER A 119 15.16 -15.50 -17.07
CA SER A 119 15.55 -14.51 -16.07
C SER A 119 16.89 -14.88 -15.41
N ALA A 120 17.56 -13.87 -14.88
CA ALA A 120 18.68 -13.99 -13.95
C ALA A 120 18.26 -13.53 -12.55
N ASP A 121 18.88 -14.13 -11.55
CA ASP A 121 18.64 -13.92 -10.13
C ASP A 121 19.92 -14.32 -9.35
N ASP A 122 20.15 -13.76 -8.16
CA ASP A 122 21.33 -14.06 -7.34
C ASP A 122 21.18 -15.34 -6.49
N SER A 123 19.96 -15.73 -6.14
CA SER A 123 19.62 -16.99 -5.46
C SER A 123 19.16 -18.10 -6.41
N GLY A 124 18.74 -17.73 -7.61
CA GLY A 124 18.36 -18.64 -8.68
C GLY A 124 16.85 -18.65 -8.95
N VAL A 125 16.50 -18.83 -10.22
CA VAL A 125 15.10 -18.87 -10.67
C VAL A 125 14.55 -20.28 -10.44
N GLU A 126 13.42 -20.41 -9.74
CA GLU A 126 12.72 -21.68 -9.53
C GLU A 126 11.81 -22.02 -10.72
N ALA A 127 11.01 -21.05 -11.19
CA ALA A 127 10.03 -21.27 -12.24
C ALA A 127 9.60 -19.97 -12.94
N TYR A 128 8.91 -20.13 -14.07
CA TYR A 128 8.18 -19.04 -14.73
C TYR A 128 6.68 -19.27 -14.56
N GLN A 129 5.98 -18.24 -14.10
CA GLN A 129 4.54 -18.25 -13.96
C GLN A 129 3.91 -17.55 -15.16
N LEU A 130 3.29 -18.33 -16.03
CA LEU A 130 2.52 -17.85 -17.18
C LEU A 130 1.03 -17.81 -16.80
N SER A 131 0.46 -16.61 -16.76
CA SER A 131 -0.97 -16.39 -16.60
C SER A 131 -1.59 -16.01 -17.94
N TYR A 132 -2.77 -16.55 -18.27
CA TYR A 132 -3.53 -16.15 -19.45
C TYR A 132 -5.04 -16.12 -19.19
N LYS A 133 -5.76 -15.26 -19.90
CA LYS A 133 -7.24 -15.20 -19.90
C LYS A 133 -7.74 -14.61 -21.21
N LYS A 134 -9.00 -14.86 -21.58
CA LYS A 134 -9.63 -14.05 -22.63
C LYS A 134 -9.78 -12.62 -22.11
N THR A 135 -9.64 -11.63 -22.98
CA THR A 135 -9.77 -10.21 -22.59
C THR A 135 -11.16 -9.85 -22.04
N GLU A 136 -12.18 -10.63 -22.37
CA GLU A 136 -13.55 -10.55 -21.83
C GLU A 136 -13.73 -11.29 -20.48
N ASP A 137 -12.81 -12.18 -20.12
CA ASP A 137 -12.88 -12.97 -18.90
C ASP A 137 -12.24 -12.24 -17.71
N SER A 138 -12.79 -12.48 -16.53
CA SER A 138 -12.26 -11.89 -15.29
C SER A 138 -11.16 -12.73 -14.62
N GLY A 139 -11.08 -14.03 -14.93
CA GLY A 139 -10.22 -14.98 -14.20
C GLY A 139 -8.97 -15.37 -14.99
N TRP A 140 -7.80 -15.26 -14.36
CA TRP A 140 -6.55 -15.80 -14.91
C TRP A 140 -6.48 -17.31 -14.75
N GLN A 141 -6.12 -17.99 -15.83
CA GLN A 141 -5.56 -19.33 -15.77
C GLN A 141 -4.05 -19.23 -15.58
N ASN A 142 -3.47 -20.18 -14.85
CA ASN A 142 -2.08 -20.11 -14.41
C ASN A 142 -1.36 -21.41 -14.75
N VAL A 143 -0.16 -21.28 -15.31
CA VAL A 143 0.75 -22.37 -15.67
C VAL A 143 2.11 -22.06 -15.06
N SER A 144 2.68 -23.03 -14.36
CA SER A 144 4.07 -22.96 -13.89
C SER A 144 4.97 -23.75 -14.84
N VAL A 145 6.04 -23.12 -15.31
CA VAL A 145 7.06 -23.70 -16.17
C VAL A 145 8.36 -23.77 -15.36
N PRO A 146 8.77 -24.96 -14.88
CA PRO A 146 9.95 -25.10 -14.03
C PRO A 146 11.24 -24.61 -14.72
N HIS A 147 12.13 -24.00 -13.94
CA HIS A 147 13.48 -23.69 -14.38
C HIS A 147 14.28 -24.98 -14.61
N VAL A 148 15.20 -24.91 -15.57
CA VAL A 148 16.16 -25.98 -15.85
C VAL A 148 17.55 -25.38 -15.87
N GLU A 149 18.46 -25.93 -15.05
CA GLU A 149 19.82 -25.42 -14.92
C GLU A 149 20.53 -25.36 -16.29
N GLY A 150 21.14 -24.21 -16.59
CA GLY A 150 21.84 -23.97 -17.86
C GLY A 150 20.93 -23.65 -19.05
N GLN A 151 19.61 -23.70 -18.91
CA GLN A 151 18.67 -23.32 -19.96
C GLN A 151 18.40 -21.82 -19.95
N THR A 152 18.67 -21.16 -21.08
CA THR A 152 18.51 -19.71 -21.26
C THR A 152 17.32 -19.33 -22.15
N LYS A 153 16.70 -20.29 -22.83
CA LYS A 153 15.52 -20.10 -23.68
C LYS A 153 14.45 -21.12 -23.31
N TYR A 154 13.22 -20.68 -23.09
CA TYR A 154 12.09 -21.49 -22.66
C TYR A 154 11.03 -21.52 -23.73
N THR A 155 10.23 -22.58 -23.77
CA THR A 155 9.11 -22.70 -24.72
C THR A 155 7.96 -23.44 -24.06
N TYR A 156 6.76 -22.91 -24.21
CA TYR A 156 5.54 -23.52 -23.67
C TYR A 156 4.37 -23.35 -24.65
N SER A 157 3.58 -24.41 -24.81
CA SER A 157 2.39 -24.41 -25.68
C SER A 157 1.11 -24.32 -24.84
N LEU A 158 0.35 -23.25 -25.04
CA LEU A 158 -1.03 -23.11 -24.60
C LEU A 158 -1.92 -23.79 -25.65
N GLU A 159 -2.43 -24.98 -25.35
CA GLU A 159 -3.28 -25.77 -26.25
C GLU A 159 -4.77 -25.64 -25.88
N ASN A 160 -5.66 -26.10 -26.76
CA ASN A 160 -7.12 -26.07 -26.57
C ASN A 160 -7.70 -24.66 -26.35
N LEU A 161 -7.12 -23.64 -26.97
CA LEU A 161 -7.64 -22.28 -26.91
C LEU A 161 -8.85 -22.12 -27.84
N GLU A 162 -9.81 -21.29 -27.45
CA GLU A 162 -10.96 -20.97 -28.29
C GLU A 162 -10.51 -20.22 -29.54
N ALA A 163 -11.08 -20.58 -30.69
CA ALA A 163 -10.77 -19.93 -31.96
C ALA A 163 -11.34 -18.50 -32.02
N TYR A 164 -10.65 -17.62 -32.76
CA TYR A 164 -11.04 -16.22 -32.97
C TYR A 164 -11.18 -15.39 -31.68
N GLN A 165 -10.25 -15.57 -30.73
CA GLN A 165 -10.25 -14.88 -29.45
C GLN A 165 -8.96 -14.10 -29.22
N VAL A 166 -9.06 -13.05 -28.39
CA VAL A 166 -7.91 -12.29 -27.89
C VAL A 166 -7.63 -12.67 -26.44
N TYR A 167 -6.43 -13.16 -26.20
CA TYR A 167 -5.94 -13.56 -24.89
C TYR A 167 -4.98 -12.49 -24.34
N ALA A 168 -5.22 -12.10 -23.09
CA ALA A 168 -4.26 -11.35 -22.29
C ALA A 168 -3.32 -12.34 -21.61
N LEU A 169 -2.02 -12.12 -21.74
CA LEU A 169 -0.97 -12.95 -21.17
C LEU A 169 -0.11 -12.12 -20.23
N LYS A 170 0.33 -12.76 -19.14
CA LYS A 170 1.26 -12.21 -18.15
C LYS A 170 2.29 -13.28 -17.81
N LEU A 171 3.57 -12.93 -17.85
CA LEU A 171 4.68 -13.82 -17.56
C LEU A 171 5.57 -13.20 -16.49
N THR A 172 5.78 -13.91 -15.39
CA THR A 172 6.71 -13.55 -14.31
C THR A 172 7.69 -14.69 -14.06
N ALA A 173 8.83 -14.37 -13.45
CA ALA A 173 9.76 -15.34 -12.88
C ALA A 173 9.57 -15.37 -11.35
N VAL A 174 9.79 -16.55 -10.77
CA VAL A 174 9.73 -16.80 -9.33
C VAL A 174 11.06 -17.45 -8.94
N ASP A 175 11.72 -16.92 -7.91
CA ASP A 175 12.92 -17.53 -7.33
C ASP A 175 12.59 -18.62 -6.30
N GLU A 176 13.62 -19.27 -5.76
CA GLU A 176 13.46 -20.29 -4.70
C GLU A 176 12.94 -19.72 -3.36
N ALA A 177 13.00 -18.41 -3.15
CA ALA A 177 12.50 -17.72 -1.96
C ALA A 177 11.02 -17.28 -2.09
N GLY A 178 10.45 -17.38 -3.30
CA GLY A 178 9.09 -16.97 -3.63
C GLY A 178 8.95 -15.50 -4.03
N ASN A 179 10.04 -14.76 -4.27
CA ASN A 179 9.97 -13.41 -4.81
C ASN A 179 9.57 -13.47 -6.29
N ILE A 180 8.80 -12.48 -6.73
CA ILE A 180 8.21 -12.44 -8.07
C ILE A 180 8.77 -11.25 -8.82
N SER A 181 9.25 -11.48 -10.03
CA SER A 181 9.77 -10.42 -10.90
C SER A 181 8.70 -9.48 -11.45
N ASP A 182 9.14 -8.35 -11.99
CA ASP A 182 8.31 -7.52 -12.85
C ASP A 182 7.70 -8.34 -14.00
N ALA A 183 6.41 -8.11 -14.25
CA ALA A 183 5.67 -8.87 -15.24
C ALA A 183 5.95 -8.39 -16.66
N VAL A 184 6.16 -9.36 -17.56
CA VAL A 184 6.03 -9.13 -19.00
C VAL A 184 4.58 -9.40 -19.39
N ILE A 185 3.97 -8.46 -20.10
CA ILE A 185 2.59 -8.57 -20.58
C ILE A 185 2.48 -8.42 -22.09
N GLY A 186 1.47 -9.03 -22.67
CA GLY A 186 1.18 -8.98 -24.10
C GLY A 186 -0.19 -9.57 -24.41
N LEU A 187 -0.74 -9.16 -25.55
CA LEU A 187 -1.96 -9.74 -26.09
C LEU A 187 -1.60 -10.67 -27.24
N GLU A 188 -2.26 -11.81 -27.29
CA GLU A 188 -2.15 -12.77 -28.38
C GLU A 188 -3.52 -13.13 -28.92
N ALA A 189 -3.58 -13.48 -30.19
CA ALA A 189 -4.83 -13.81 -30.88
C ALA A 189 -4.76 -15.23 -31.43
N THR A 190 -5.83 -15.99 -31.23
CA THR A 190 -6.02 -17.28 -31.90
C THR A 190 -6.73 -17.06 -33.23
N PRO A 191 -6.34 -17.77 -34.31
CA PRO A 191 -7.04 -17.67 -35.57
C PRO A 191 -8.45 -18.26 -35.45
N GLY A 192 -9.35 -17.79 -36.30
CA GLY A 192 -10.66 -18.40 -36.51
C GLY A 192 -10.56 -19.76 -37.19
N PRO A 193 -11.70 -20.43 -37.42
CA PRO A 193 -11.73 -21.74 -38.05
C PRO A 193 -11.07 -21.71 -39.44
N ASN A 194 -10.46 -22.84 -39.83
CA ASN A 194 -9.82 -22.97 -41.12
C ASN A 194 -10.85 -22.82 -42.26
N LEU A 195 -10.64 -21.84 -43.12
CA LEU A 195 -11.49 -21.54 -44.28
C LEU A 195 -11.17 -22.44 -45.49
N VAL A 196 -10.09 -23.21 -45.42
CA VAL A 196 -9.75 -24.19 -46.45
C VAL A 196 -10.49 -25.50 -46.18
N GLU A 197 -11.45 -25.82 -47.03
CA GLU A 197 -12.09 -27.14 -47.03
C GLU A 197 -11.11 -28.25 -47.43
N ASN A 198 -11.18 -29.39 -46.72
CA ASN A 198 -10.30 -30.55 -46.91
C ASN A 198 -8.79 -30.17 -46.85
N PRO A 199 -8.34 -29.50 -45.77
CA PRO A 199 -7.03 -28.83 -45.72
C PRO A 199 -5.83 -29.79 -45.70
N GLY A 200 -5.98 -30.96 -45.07
CA GLY A 200 -5.02 -32.07 -45.10
C GLY A 200 -5.38 -33.18 -46.10
N LEU A 201 -6.36 -32.95 -46.99
CA LEU A 201 -6.69 -33.88 -48.09
C LEU A 201 -7.15 -35.28 -47.66
N GLU A 202 -7.56 -35.44 -46.40
CA GLU A 202 -7.96 -36.70 -45.76
C GLU A 202 -9.16 -37.41 -46.40
N THR A 203 -9.88 -36.75 -47.30
CA THR A 203 -10.89 -37.41 -48.14
C THR A 203 -10.29 -38.28 -49.25
N GLY A 204 -8.97 -38.27 -49.42
CA GLY A 204 -8.26 -38.90 -50.54
C GLY A 204 -8.48 -38.19 -51.88
N SER A 205 -9.15 -37.04 -51.88
CA SER A 205 -9.47 -36.24 -53.06
C SER A 205 -8.76 -34.89 -53.04
N VAL A 206 -8.35 -34.42 -54.22
CA VAL A 206 -7.86 -33.04 -54.42
C VAL A 206 -9.00 -32.02 -54.49
N SER A 207 -10.27 -32.44 -54.51
CA SER A 207 -11.40 -31.51 -54.39
C SER A 207 -11.38 -30.82 -53.02
N PRO A 208 -11.60 -29.50 -52.91
CA PRO A 208 -12.13 -28.57 -53.93
C PRO A 208 -11.06 -27.68 -54.59
N TRP A 209 -9.83 -28.18 -54.73
CA TRP A 209 -8.77 -27.44 -55.43
C TRP A 209 -9.03 -27.40 -56.93
N GLU A 210 -8.77 -26.26 -57.57
CA GLU A 210 -8.72 -26.13 -59.01
C GLU A 210 -7.39 -26.73 -59.50
N VAL A 211 -7.45 -27.95 -60.04
CA VAL A 211 -6.28 -28.72 -60.47
C VAL A 211 -5.74 -28.23 -61.80
N TRP A 212 -4.43 -28.01 -61.87
CA TRP A 212 -3.70 -27.82 -63.11
C TRP A 212 -2.87 -29.07 -63.41
N LYS A 213 -3.25 -29.77 -64.50
CA LYS A 213 -2.53 -30.96 -65.00
C LYS A 213 -2.37 -32.05 -63.91
N ASN A 214 -1.15 -32.34 -63.43
CA ASN A 214 -0.84 -33.50 -62.59
C ASN A 214 -0.75 -33.16 -61.08
N LEU A 215 -1.88 -32.81 -60.47
CA LEU A 215 -2.03 -32.70 -59.01
C LEU A 215 -2.79 -33.92 -58.49
N GLU A 216 -2.23 -34.64 -57.52
CA GLU A 216 -2.85 -35.83 -56.95
C GLU A 216 -2.66 -35.89 -55.42
N THR A 217 -3.46 -36.68 -54.73
CA THR A 217 -3.22 -37.04 -53.33
C THR A 217 -2.20 -38.18 -53.26
N THR A 218 -1.44 -38.25 -52.17
CA THR A 218 -0.49 -39.33 -51.91
C THR A 218 -0.55 -39.77 -50.46
N THR A 219 -0.32 -41.06 -50.21
CA THR A 219 -0.12 -41.62 -48.86
C THR A 219 1.37 -41.78 -48.53
N ASP A 220 2.25 -41.28 -49.40
CA ASP A 220 3.69 -41.42 -49.26
C ASP A 220 4.24 -40.33 -48.34
N HIS A 221 4.42 -40.67 -47.07
CA HIS A 221 4.93 -39.79 -46.00
C HIS A 221 4.18 -38.45 -45.87
N PRO A 222 2.84 -38.46 -45.66
CA PRO A 222 2.09 -37.24 -45.37
C PRO A 222 2.62 -36.57 -44.08
N HIS A 223 2.41 -35.26 -43.94
CA HIS A 223 2.85 -34.54 -42.73
C HIS A 223 1.98 -34.93 -41.55
N SER A 224 0.66 -34.91 -41.75
CA SER A 224 -0.34 -35.38 -40.80
C SER A 224 -1.34 -36.29 -41.52
N GLY A 225 -2.16 -37.03 -40.76
CA GLY A 225 -3.23 -37.85 -41.36
C GLY A 225 -2.74 -38.96 -42.29
N GLN A 226 -3.56 -39.28 -43.30
CA GLN A 226 -3.33 -40.34 -44.28
C GLN A 226 -2.87 -39.81 -45.65
N TYR A 227 -3.20 -38.57 -46.00
CA TYR A 227 -2.99 -38.04 -47.33
C TYR A 227 -2.25 -36.70 -47.30
N ALA A 228 -1.44 -36.46 -48.33
CA ALA A 228 -0.86 -35.14 -48.61
C ALA A 228 -1.04 -34.81 -50.10
N LEU A 229 -0.82 -33.55 -50.46
CA LEU A 229 -0.81 -33.13 -51.85
C LEU A 229 0.51 -33.52 -52.49
N LYS A 230 0.46 -34.20 -53.63
CA LYS A 230 1.62 -34.45 -54.49
C LYS A 230 1.51 -33.64 -55.77
N ILE A 231 2.44 -32.71 -55.94
CA ILE A 231 2.54 -31.83 -57.09
C ILE A 231 3.68 -32.35 -57.96
N LYS A 232 3.35 -33.03 -59.08
CA LYS A 232 4.38 -33.66 -59.93
C LYS A 232 5.29 -32.66 -60.61
N ASN A 233 6.55 -33.03 -60.78
CA ASN A 233 7.54 -32.20 -61.48
C ASN A 233 7.09 -31.80 -62.91
N LEU A 234 7.43 -30.57 -63.32
CA LEU A 234 7.23 -29.94 -64.65
C LEU A 234 5.78 -29.92 -65.18
N THR A 235 4.84 -30.47 -64.43
CA THR A 235 3.48 -30.73 -64.93
C THR A 235 2.41 -30.65 -63.85
N GLY A 236 2.71 -30.45 -62.58
CA GLY A 236 1.69 -30.34 -61.51
C GLY A 236 1.50 -28.91 -61.02
N GLY A 237 0.26 -28.56 -60.68
CA GLY A 237 -0.08 -27.33 -59.97
C GLY A 237 -1.55 -27.29 -59.60
N GLY A 238 -1.94 -26.27 -58.83
CA GLY A 238 -3.33 -26.06 -58.48
C GLY A 238 -3.57 -24.74 -57.79
N THR A 239 -4.83 -24.36 -57.69
CA THR A 239 -5.23 -23.16 -56.95
C THR A 239 -6.39 -23.42 -56.02
N LYS A 240 -6.42 -22.68 -54.91
CA LYS A 240 -7.55 -22.59 -54.00
C LYS A 240 -7.94 -21.13 -53.86
N LYS A 241 -9.22 -20.85 -54.07
CA LYS A 241 -9.82 -19.53 -53.80
C LYS A 241 -10.56 -19.60 -52.47
N ILE A 242 -10.41 -18.55 -51.68
CA ILE A 242 -10.91 -18.43 -50.31
C ILE A 242 -11.57 -17.07 -50.20
N ASN A 243 -12.80 -17.01 -49.73
CA ASN A 243 -13.46 -15.73 -49.48
C ASN A 243 -12.79 -15.04 -48.30
N VAL A 244 -12.52 -13.75 -48.43
CA VAL A 244 -12.00 -12.92 -47.35
C VAL A 244 -12.95 -11.75 -47.07
N THR A 245 -12.97 -11.33 -45.82
CA THR A 245 -13.64 -10.14 -45.34
C THR A 245 -12.69 -8.96 -45.52
N PRO A 246 -13.15 -7.80 -46.03
CA PRO A 246 -12.31 -6.61 -46.11
C PRO A 246 -11.72 -6.17 -44.77
N ASP A 247 -10.55 -5.51 -44.83
CA ASP A 247 -9.84 -4.93 -43.66
C ASP A 247 -9.61 -5.97 -42.54
N THR A 248 -9.45 -7.24 -42.90
CA THR A 248 -9.25 -8.35 -41.96
C THR A 248 -7.87 -8.96 -42.19
N THR A 249 -7.16 -9.25 -41.10
CA THR A 249 -5.89 -9.98 -41.12
C THR A 249 -6.16 -11.48 -41.06
N TYR A 250 -5.44 -12.25 -41.87
CA TYR A 250 -5.53 -13.70 -41.93
C TYR A 250 -4.20 -14.33 -41.57
N LEU A 251 -4.23 -15.39 -40.77
CA LEU A 251 -3.13 -16.33 -40.67
C LEU A 251 -3.20 -17.29 -41.85
N VAL A 252 -2.11 -17.43 -42.56
CA VAL A 252 -1.94 -18.42 -43.62
C VAL A 252 -0.77 -19.32 -43.24
N SER A 253 -0.99 -20.63 -43.18
CA SER A 253 0.12 -21.58 -43.01
C SER A 253 -0.07 -22.85 -43.83
N PHE A 254 1.04 -23.52 -44.12
CA PHE A 254 1.04 -24.82 -44.77
C PHE A 254 2.40 -25.49 -44.61
N TRP A 255 2.42 -26.81 -44.73
CA TRP A 255 3.66 -27.59 -44.71
C TRP A 255 4.09 -27.92 -46.13
N THR A 256 5.40 -27.86 -46.40
CA THR A 256 5.99 -28.27 -47.67
C THR A 256 7.19 -29.18 -47.48
N ARG A 257 7.37 -30.09 -48.44
CA ARG A 257 8.52 -31.00 -48.54
C ARG A 257 8.84 -31.29 -50.01
N PHE A 258 10.10 -31.58 -50.31
CA PHE A 258 10.54 -31.99 -51.65
C PHE A 258 11.09 -33.42 -51.66
N ALA A 259 10.88 -34.14 -52.75
CA ALA A 259 11.31 -35.55 -52.88
C ALA A 259 12.85 -35.73 -52.93
N GLY A 260 13.61 -34.65 -53.17
CA GLY A 260 15.08 -34.68 -53.23
C GLY A 260 15.69 -33.33 -53.58
N GLU A 261 17.02 -33.27 -53.59
CA GLU A 261 17.81 -32.09 -53.95
C GLU A 261 18.72 -32.37 -55.17
N PRO A 262 19.09 -31.34 -55.98
CA PRO A 262 18.80 -29.91 -55.81
C PRO A 262 17.43 -29.49 -56.37
N VAL A 263 16.82 -28.48 -55.76
CA VAL A 263 15.57 -27.85 -56.23
C VAL A 263 15.88 -26.60 -57.05
N THR A 264 15.42 -26.56 -58.30
CA THR A 264 15.77 -25.48 -59.25
C THR A 264 14.85 -24.25 -59.17
N SER A 265 13.52 -24.44 -59.20
CA SER A 265 12.53 -23.37 -58.99
C SER A 265 11.12 -23.96 -58.78
N PHE A 266 10.29 -23.37 -57.92
CA PHE A 266 8.86 -23.64 -57.83
C PHE A 266 8.09 -22.34 -57.66
N GLY A 267 6.78 -22.39 -57.87
CA GLY A 267 5.91 -21.25 -57.63
C GLY A 267 5.00 -21.46 -56.46
N LEU A 268 4.98 -20.45 -55.58
CA LEU A 268 3.92 -20.18 -54.62
C LEU A 268 3.48 -18.74 -54.84
N ASP A 269 2.19 -18.53 -55.02
CA ASP A 269 1.59 -17.22 -55.26
C ASP A 269 0.35 -17.07 -54.39
N PHE A 270 0.39 -16.08 -53.49
CA PHE A 270 -0.78 -15.59 -52.81
C PHE A 270 -1.21 -14.29 -53.47
N SER A 271 -2.48 -14.20 -53.84
CA SER A 271 -3.03 -13.01 -54.47
C SER A 271 -4.34 -12.62 -53.79
N LEU A 272 -4.49 -11.35 -53.47
CA LEU A 272 -5.74 -10.74 -53.01
C LEU A 272 -6.47 -10.11 -54.20
N PHE A 273 -7.79 -10.27 -54.24
CA PHE A 273 -8.63 -9.80 -55.32
C PHE A 273 -9.70 -8.84 -54.79
N GLY A 274 -9.53 -7.58 -55.13
CA GLY A 274 -10.51 -6.51 -54.99
C GLY A 274 -10.74 -5.82 -56.33
N PRO A 275 -10.62 -4.48 -56.42
CA PRO A 275 -10.62 -3.76 -57.70
C PRO A 275 -9.43 -4.13 -58.61
N THR A 276 -8.30 -4.51 -58.01
CA THR A 276 -7.08 -4.97 -58.68
C THR A 276 -6.54 -6.21 -57.98
N GLU A 277 -5.79 -7.04 -58.69
CA GLU A 277 -5.06 -8.18 -58.11
C GLU A 277 -3.78 -7.69 -57.43
N THR A 278 -3.63 -7.98 -56.14
CA THR A 278 -2.43 -7.65 -55.36
C THR A 278 -1.71 -8.93 -54.99
N LYS A 279 -0.45 -9.07 -55.42
CA LYS A 279 0.38 -10.23 -55.06
C LYS A 279 1.01 -10.04 -53.68
N VAL A 280 0.91 -11.08 -52.85
CA VAL A 280 1.55 -11.16 -51.54
C VAL A 280 2.78 -12.06 -51.69
N PRO A 281 4.00 -11.53 -51.46
CA PRO A 281 5.21 -12.35 -51.55
C PRO A 281 5.20 -13.36 -50.41
N ILE A 282 5.38 -14.64 -50.76
CA ILE A 282 5.61 -15.72 -49.80
C ILE A 282 6.80 -16.56 -50.27
N THR A 283 7.59 -17.07 -49.33
CA THR A 283 8.69 -17.98 -49.64
C THR A 283 8.60 -19.19 -48.73
N ALA A 284 8.61 -20.39 -49.30
CA ALA A 284 8.70 -21.63 -48.53
C ALA A 284 10.14 -22.15 -48.51
N PRO A 285 10.64 -22.68 -47.38
CA PRO A 285 11.94 -23.33 -47.31
C PRO A 285 12.03 -24.52 -48.26
N VAL A 286 13.20 -24.69 -48.90
CA VAL A 286 13.52 -25.90 -49.64
C VAL A 286 14.10 -26.92 -48.67
N SER A 287 13.43 -28.05 -48.50
CA SER A 287 13.87 -29.13 -47.61
C SER A 287 13.36 -30.50 -48.06
N THR A 288 14.16 -31.55 -47.83
CA THR A 288 13.69 -32.94 -47.96
C THR A 288 12.88 -33.41 -46.75
N GLU A 289 12.85 -32.62 -45.67
CA GLU A 289 11.97 -32.79 -44.51
C GLU A 289 10.78 -31.84 -44.61
N TRP A 290 9.69 -32.13 -43.89
CA TRP A 290 8.55 -31.23 -43.80
C TRP A 290 8.94 -29.93 -43.09
N THR A 291 8.57 -28.80 -43.70
CA THR A 291 8.82 -27.45 -43.17
C THR A 291 7.54 -26.64 -43.21
N LYS A 292 7.23 -25.92 -42.13
CA LYS A 292 6.07 -25.03 -42.04
C LYS A 292 6.43 -23.68 -42.64
N THR A 293 5.55 -23.16 -43.48
CA THR A 293 5.53 -21.75 -43.88
C THR A 293 4.32 -21.11 -43.22
N GLU A 294 4.50 -19.93 -42.61
CA GLU A 294 3.46 -19.19 -41.93
C GLU A 294 3.60 -17.69 -42.23
N GLU A 295 2.51 -17.03 -42.60
CA GLU A 295 2.47 -15.62 -42.95
C GLU A 295 1.17 -14.96 -42.46
N ARG A 296 1.25 -13.67 -42.12
CA ARG A 296 0.07 -12.83 -41.82
C ARG A 296 -0.27 -11.97 -43.02
N ILE A 297 -1.47 -12.15 -43.57
CA ILE A 297 -1.94 -11.44 -44.77
C ILE A 297 -3.10 -10.53 -44.42
N HIS A 298 -2.93 -9.21 -44.60
CA HIS A 298 -4.01 -8.23 -44.40
C HIS A 298 -4.74 -7.98 -45.72
N SER A 299 -6.05 -8.18 -45.72
CA SER A 299 -6.93 -7.84 -46.84
C SER A 299 -7.28 -6.35 -46.80
N GLY A 300 -7.23 -5.66 -47.93
CA GLY A 300 -7.66 -4.25 -47.99
C GLY A 300 -9.18 -4.11 -48.04
N SER A 301 -9.67 -2.90 -47.78
CA SER A 301 -11.10 -2.51 -47.85
C SER A 301 -11.89 -2.93 -49.10
N GLY A 302 -11.21 -3.23 -50.22
CA GLY A 302 -11.84 -3.67 -51.46
C GLY A 302 -11.72 -5.17 -51.75
N ASP A 303 -10.90 -5.91 -51.00
CA ASP A 303 -10.57 -7.30 -51.27
C ASP A 303 -11.70 -8.23 -50.78
N LYS A 304 -12.04 -9.22 -51.61
CA LYS A 304 -13.13 -10.18 -51.31
C LYS A 304 -12.70 -11.63 -51.45
N LEU A 305 -11.59 -11.87 -52.13
CA LEU A 305 -11.07 -13.19 -52.42
C LEU A 305 -9.56 -13.22 -52.22
N MET A 306 -9.07 -14.29 -51.64
CA MET A 306 -7.66 -14.68 -51.63
C MET A 306 -7.51 -15.91 -52.53
N ARG A 307 -6.46 -15.96 -53.34
CA ARG A 307 -6.07 -17.15 -54.10
C ARG A 307 -4.69 -17.61 -53.64
N LEU A 308 -4.61 -18.87 -53.24
CA LEU A 308 -3.37 -19.62 -53.15
C LEU A 308 -3.17 -20.39 -54.45
N ALA A 309 -2.06 -20.16 -55.13
CA ALA A 309 -1.67 -20.88 -56.34
C ALA A 309 -0.27 -21.49 -56.17
N MET A 310 -0.12 -22.73 -56.65
CA MET A 310 1.15 -23.45 -56.58
C MET A 310 1.44 -24.18 -57.89
N TRP A 311 2.71 -24.26 -58.28
CA TRP A 311 3.16 -25.08 -59.39
C TRP A 311 4.59 -25.56 -59.19
N ASN A 312 4.89 -26.75 -59.68
CA ASN A 312 6.18 -27.39 -59.49
C ASN A 312 7.02 -27.40 -60.78
N THR A 313 8.18 -26.72 -60.72
CA THR A 313 9.20 -26.69 -61.79
C THR A 313 10.58 -27.12 -61.26
N THR A 314 10.62 -27.80 -60.11
CA THR A 314 11.84 -27.96 -59.31
C THR A 314 12.85 -28.96 -59.86
N GLY A 315 12.39 -29.93 -60.65
CA GLY A 315 13.17 -31.12 -61.01
C GLY A 315 12.78 -32.37 -60.21
N VAL A 316 12.03 -32.24 -59.12
CA VAL A 316 11.58 -33.33 -58.23
C VAL A 316 10.10 -33.16 -57.90
N ASP A 317 9.46 -34.15 -57.28
CA ASP A 317 8.08 -33.99 -56.79
C ASP A 317 8.07 -33.08 -55.54
N MET A 318 7.06 -32.22 -55.44
CA MET A 318 6.82 -31.32 -54.31
C MET A 318 5.57 -31.80 -53.58
N PHE A 319 5.60 -31.75 -52.26
CA PHE A 319 4.51 -32.13 -51.39
C PHE A 319 4.04 -30.93 -50.58
N MET A 320 2.73 -30.87 -50.33
CA MET A 320 2.11 -29.85 -49.49
C MET A 320 1.02 -30.48 -48.64
N ASP A 321 0.89 -30.01 -47.39
CA ASP A 321 -0.07 -30.56 -46.45
C ASP A 321 -0.54 -29.50 -45.44
N ASP A 322 -1.62 -29.81 -44.73
CA ASP A 322 -2.21 -29.02 -43.64
C ASP A 322 -2.34 -27.52 -43.96
N VAL A 323 -3.03 -27.22 -45.06
CA VAL A 323 -3.22 -25.84 -45.51
C VAL A 323 -4.22 -25.12 -44.62
N PHE A 324 -3.79 -24.06 -43.96
CA PHE A 324 -4.59 -23.27 -43.05
C PHE A 324 -4.75 -21.84 -43.53
N VAL A 325 -5.99 -21.35 -43.56
CA VAL A 325 -6.30 -19.93 -43.68
C VAL A 325 -7.40 -19.57 -42.70
N GLY A 326 -7.10 -18.77 -41.69
CA GLY A 326 -8.05 -18.37 -40.64
C GLY A 326 -7.96 -16.87 -40.37
N ALA A 327 -9.10 -16.21 -40.12
CA ALA A 327 -9.12 -14.80 -39.76
C ALA A 327 -8.52 -14.59 -38.35
N LEU A 328 -7.78 -13.51 -38.13
CA LEU A 328 -7.28 -13.11 -36.83
C LEU A 328 -8.07 -11.90 -36.32
N PRO A 329 -8.51 -11.88 -35.05
CA PRO A 329 -9.07 -10.68 -34.46
C PRO A 329 -8.00 -9.58 -34.38
N GLU A 330 -8.43 -8.32 -34.46
CA GLU A 330 -7.53 -7.19 -34.27
C GLU A 330 -7.13 -7.08 -32.79
N LEU A 331 -5.84 -6.86 -32.54
CA LEU A 331 -5.34 -6.60 -31.21
C LEU A 331 -5.47 -5.09 -30.91
N PRO A 332 -6.00 -4.69 -29.74
CA PRO A 332 -6.09 -3.30 -29.38
C PRO A 332 -4.70 -2.67 -29.27
N ALA A 333 -4.54 -1.49 -29.89
CA ALA A 333 -3.25 -0.80 -29.94
C ALA A 333 -2.82 -0.23 -28.58
N ASN A 334 -3.78 0.13 -27.72
CA ASN A 334 -3.52 0.64 -26.38
C ASN A 334 -3.86 -0.42 -25.33
N LEU A 335 -2.86 -0.77 -24.53
CA LEU A 335 -2.98 -1.75 -23.46
C LEU A 335 -3.33 -1.11 -22.10
N LYS A 336 -3.14 0.21 -21.97
CA LYS A 336 -3.46 0.94 -20.74
C LYS A 336 -4.98 0.95 -20.52
N PRO A 337 -5.44 0.93 -19.25
CA PRO A 337 -6.83 1.20 -18.95
C PRO A 337 -7.27 2.57 -19.44
N SER A 338 -8.58 2.74 -19.65
CA SER A 338 -9.20 4.03 -19.89
C SER A 338 -9.02 4.95 -18.68
N VAL A 339 -9.01 6.26 -18.93
CA VAL A 339 -9.07 7.27 -17.86
C VAL A 339 -10.35 7.06 -17.04
N PRO A 340 -10.32 7.20 -15.70
CA PRO A 340 -11.52 7.18 -14.87
C PRO A 340 -12.54 8.20 -15.38
N ALA A 341 -13.68 7.72 -15.87
CA ALA A 341 -14.69 8.57 -16.49
C ALA A 341 -15.56 9.29 -15.45
N ASN A 342 -16.13 10.43 -15.81
CA ASN A 342 -17.03 11.22 -14.95
C ASN A 342 -16.47 11.51 -13.55
N ALA A 343 -15.14 11.56 -13.43
CA ALA A 343 -14.47 11.91 -12.19
C ALA A 343 -14.88 13.32 -11.74
N LYS A 344 -15.29 13.47 -10.49
CA LYS A 344 -15.75 14.73 -9.91
C LYS A 344 -15.55 14.77 -8.40
N VAL A 345 -15.55 15.98 -7.87
CA VAL A 345 -15.70 16.24 -6.42
C VAL A 345 -17.18 16.45 -6.14
N ASN A 346 -17.79 15.58 -5.33
CA ASN A 346 -19.22 15.62 -4.99
C ASN A 346 -19.50 16.53 -3.79
N GLY A 347 -18.53 16.67 -2.88
CA GLY A 347 -18.62 17.53 -1.70
C GLY A 347 -17.24 17.76 -1.10
N THR A 348 -17.11 18.83 -0.32
CA THR A 348 -15.95 19.08 0.53
C THR A 348 -16.43 19.52 1.91
N ASP A 349 -15.65 19.19 2.93
CA ASP A 349 -15.68 19.87 4.22
C ASP A 349 -14.33 20.58 4.43
N TRP A 350 -13.96 20.89 5.68
CA TRP A 350 -12.71 21.57 5.98
C TRP A 350 -11.49 20.64 6.05
N VAL A 351 -11.68 19.31 6.01
CA VAL A 351 -10.58 18.32 6.13
C VAL A 351 -10.66 17.19 5.10
N SER A 352 -11.66 17.21 4.21
CA SER A 352 -11.90 16.13 3.28
C SER A 352 -12.61 16.56 2.00
N ALA A 353 -12.50 15.70 0.98
CA ALA A 353 -13.21 15.81 -0.28
C ALA A 353 -13.83 14.46 -0.66
N ASP A 354 -15.12 14.45 -0.98
CA ASP A 354 -15.82 13.29 -1.51
C ASP A 354 -15.60 13.20 -3.02
N LEU A 355 -14.91 12.16 -3.47
CA LEU A 355 -14.57 11.92 -4.87
C LEU A 355 -15.47 10.83 -5.45
N GLU A 356 -15.94 11.02 -6.68
CA GLU A 356 -16.70 10.01 -7.42
C GLU A 356 -16.13 9.85 -8.82
N TRP A 357 -16.11 8.62 -9.34
CA TRP A 357 -15.76 8.31 -10.72
C TRP A 357 -16.41 7.00 -11.20
N GLU A 358 -16.50 6.83 -12.51
CA GLU A 358 -16.93 5.58 -13.15
C GLU A 358 -15.75 4.64 -13.39
N ALA A 359 -16.03 3.34 -13.40
CA ALA A 359 -15.03 2.31 -13.57
C ALA A 359 -14.29 2.45 -14.91
N SER A 360 -12.97 2.36 -14.86
CA SER A 360 -12.13 2.24 -16.04
C SER A 360 -12.19 0.84 -16.63
N GLU A 361 -12.01 0.73 -17.94
CA GLU A 361 -11.95 -0.52 -18.68
C GLU A 361 -10.58 -0.68 -19.35
N GLY A 362 -10.16 -1.91 -19.61
CA GLY A 362 -8.92 -2.18 -20.32
C GLY A 362 -8.74 -3.67 -20.59
N PRO A 363 -7.90 -4.05 -21.56
CA PRO A 363 -7.77 -5.43 -22.00
C PRO A 363 -7.20 -6.38 -20.93
N TYR A 364 -6.59 -5.84 -19.87
CA TYR A 364 -6.12 -6.61 -18.71
C TYR A 364 -7.06 -6.55 -17.51
N GLY A 365 -8.13 -5.77 -17.54
CA GLY A 365 -8.90 -5.42 -16.34
C GLY A 365 -8.16 -4.43 -15.42
N VAL A 366 -8.88 -3.86 -14.46
CA VAL A 366 -8.37 -2.85 -13.50
C VAL A 366 -8.32 -3.47 -12.12
N LYS A 367 -7.16 -3.38 -11.45
CA LYS A 367 -6.96 -3.91 -10.09
C LYS A 367 -7.10 -2.85 -9.00
N ALA A 368 -6.84 -1.58 -9.32
CA ALA A 368 -6.91 -0.49 -8.36
C ALA A 368 -6.98 0.87 -9.07
N TYR A 369 -7.27 1.91 -8.27
CA TYR A 369 -7.09 3.31 -8.62
C TYR A 369 -6.09 3.95 -7.68
N THR A 370 -5.24 4.82 -8.21
CA THR A 370 -4.40 5.71 -7.41
C THR A 370 -5.06 7.08 -7.37
N VAL A 371 -5.32 7.61 -6.17
CA VAL A 371 -5.77 8.98 -5.94
C VAL A 371 -4.57 9.75 -5.40
N SER A 372 -4.01 10.62 -6.22
CA SER A 372 -2.90 11.49 -5.85
C SER A 372 -3.42 12.90 -5.60
N TYR A 373 -2.93 13.59 -4.56
CA TYR A 373 -3.32 14.97 -4.25
C TYR A 373 -2.14 15.79 -3.73
N LYS A 374 -2.19 17.10 -3.97
CA LYS A 374 -1.27 18.11 -3.40
C LYS A 374 -1.93 19.48 -3.35
N GLU A 375 -1.41 20.37 -2.51
CA GLU A 375 -1.89 21.76 -2.45
C GLU A 375 -1.65 22.48 -3.80
N GLU A 376 -2.66 23.24 -4.26
CA GLU A 376 -2.62 23.95 -5.53
C GLU A 376 -1.48 24.98 -5.52
N GLY A 377 -0.59 24.92 -6.52
CA GLY A 377 0.58 25.80 -6.59
C GLY A 377 1.70 25.47 -5.60
N GLY A 378 1.53 24.43 -4.77
CA GLY A 378 2.57 23.93 -3.89
C GLY A 378 3.71 23.22 -4.65
N ASN A 379 4.92 23.33 -4.10
CA ASN A 379 6.11 22.58 -4.55
C ASN A 379 6.24 21.22 -3.84
N GLU A 380 5.23 20.81 -3.07
CA GLU A 380 5.24 19.53 -2.36
C GLU A 380 5.11 18.34 -3.32
N GLU A 381 5.64 17.20 -2.89
CA GLU A 381 5.42 15.91 -3.53
C GLU A 381 3.95 15.50 -3.46
N TRP A 382 3.47 14.79 -4.47
CA TRP A 382 2.11 14.26 -4.48
C TRP A 382 1.94 13.19 -3.40
N ARG A 383 0.94 13.36 -2.55
CA ARG A 383 0.50 12.33 -1.62
C ARG A 383 -0.41 11.38 -2.40
N THR A 384 -0.23 10.07 -2.24
CA THR A 384 -1.00 9.08 -3.03
C THR A 384 -1.62 8.03 -2.14
N VAL A 385 -2.90 7.73 -2.38
CA VAL A 385 -3.64 6.64 -1.75
C VAL A 385 -4.15 5.67 -2.80
N THR A 386 -4.20 4.38 -2.48
CA THR A 386 -4.65 3.33 -3.39
C THR A 386 -6.04 2.86 -3.00
N VAL A 387 -6.96 2.87 -3.96
CA VAL A 387 -8.34 2.38 -3.83
C VAL A 387 -8.47 1.07 -4.62
N PRO A 388 -8.63 -0.09 -3.97
CA PRO A 388 -8.79 -1.36 -4.67
C PRO A 388 -10.01 -1.35 -5.60
N ALA A 389 -9.86 -1.91 -6.80
CA ALA A 389 -10.98 -2.10 -7.71
C ALA A 389 -11.79 -3.33 -7.28
N VAL A 390 -13.12 -3.21 -7.35
CA VAL A 390 -14.04 -4.30 -7.02
C VAL A 390 -14.67 -4.81 -8.31
N GLN A 391 -14.66 -6.14 -8.48
CA GLN A 391 -15.18 -6.78 -9.69
C GLN A 391 -16.67 -6.47 -9.88
N GLY A 392 -17.04 -6.03 -11.09
CA GLY A 392 -18.42 -5.70 -11.45
C GLY A 392 -18.92 -4.35 -10.91
N GLN A 393 -18.12 -3.65 -10.11
CA GLN A 393 -18.45 -2.30 -9.66
C GLN A 393 -18.25 -1.30 -10.80
N THR A 394 -19.31 -0.57 -11.14
CA THR A 394 -19.34 0.38 -12.26
C THR A 394 -19.08 1.83 -11.85
N SER A 395 -19.16 2.13 -10.55
CA SER A 395 -18.95 3.47 -9.98
C SER A 395 -18.25 3.40 -8.64
N TYR A 396 -17.39 4.36 -8.34
CA TYR A 396 -16.62 4.48 -7.11
C TYR A 396 -16.95 5.78 -6.40
N SER A 397 -17.01 5.71 -5.07
CA SER A 397 -17.09 6.85 -4.17
C SER A 397 -15.98 6.69 -3.13
N TYR A 398 -15.16 7.73 -2.94
CA TYR A 398 -14.04 7.70 -2.02
C TYR A 398 -13.91 9.04 -1.29
N LYS A 399 -13.90 9.00 0.03
CA LYS A 399 -13.69 10.18 0.86
C LYS A 399 -12.19 10.36 1.10
N LEU A 400 -11.61 11.38 0.48
CA LEU A 400 -10.22 11.76 0.67
C LEU A 400 -10.12 12.61 1.94
N GLU A 401 -9.59 12.05 3.02
CA GLU A 401 -9.47 12.69 4.33
C GLU A 401 -8.04 13.19 4.62
N GLY A 402 -7.91 14.03 5.65
CA GLY A 402 -6.61 14.56 6.08
C GLY A 402 -6.11 15.74 5.26
N LEU A 403 -7.03 16.46 4.58
CA LEU A 403 -6.77 17.74 3.95
C LEU A 403 -6.68 18.86 4.98
N SER A 404 -5.99 19.94 4.63
CA SER A 404 -5.91 21.17 5.42
C SER A 404 -7.14 22.06 5.18
N PRO A 405 -7.66 22.76 6.20
CA PRO A 405 -8.73 23.74 6.05
C PRO A 405 -8.36 24.91 5.14
N GLU A 406 -9.37 25.49 4.47
CA GLU A 406 -9.22 26.65 3.57
C GLU A 406 -8.14 26.53 2.48
N THR A 407 -7.86 25.30 2.06
CA THR A 407 -6.79 24.99 1.11
C THR A 407 -7.37 24.42 -0.19
N ALA A 408 -6.84 24.91 -1.30
CA ALA A 408 -7.12 24.37 -2.63
C ALA A 408 -6.15 23.22 -2.94
N TYR A 409 -6.66 22.16 -3.57
CA TYR A 409 -5.92 20.96 -3.93
C TYR A 409 -6.10 20.64 -5.41
N ASP A 410 -4.98 20.29 -6.06
CA ASP A 410 -5.00 19.55 -7.32
C ASP A 410 -5.06 18.05 -6.97
N ILE A 411 -5.97 17.31 -7.62
CA ILE A 411 -6.18 15.88 -7.41
C ILE A 411 -6.10 15.15 -8.76
N GLU A 412 -5.47 13.98 -8.79
CA GLU A 412 -5.37 13.14 -9.98
C GLU A 412 -5.77 11.70 -9.66
N ILE A 413 -6.72 11.16 -10.42
CA ILE A 413 -7.15 9.76 -10.29
C ILE A 413 -6.69 8.98 -11.52
N LYS A 414 -5.95 7.88 -11.31
CA LYS A 414 -5.50 6.97 -12.38
C LYS A 414 -5.94 5.54 -12.09
N ALA A 415 -6.29 4.79 -13.12
CA ALA A 415 -6.55 3.36 -13.03
C ALA A 415 -5.25 2.57 -13.25
N VAL A 416 -5.10 1.49 -12.50
CA VAL A 416 -3.96 0.55 -12.60
C VAL A 416 -4.49 -0.80 -13.05
N SER A 417 -3.94 -1.33 -14.14
CA SER A 417 -4.34 -2.62 -14.69
C SER A 417 -3.76 -3.80 -13.90
N GLU A 418 -4.30 -5.00 -14.12
CA GLU A 418 -3.74 -6.25 -13.57
C GLU A 418 -2.33 -6.58 -14.10
N GLY A 419 -1.89 -5.89 -15.16
CA GLY A 419 -0.54 -5.93 -15.72
C GLY A 419 0.28 -4.68 -15.40
N ASP A 420 -0.08 -3.94 -14.35
CA ASP A 420 0.66 -2.76 -13.84
C ASP A 420 0.77 -1.58 -14.81
N LEU A 421 -0.09 -1.55 -15.84
CA LEU A 421 -0.22 -0.39 -16.72
C LEU A 421 -1.11 0.66 -16.08
N VAL A 422 -0.64 1.91 -16.10
CA VAL A 422 -1.36 3.05 -15.53
C VAL A 422 -2.01 3.88 -16.63
N SER A 423 -3.29 4.24 -16.44
CA SER A 423 -4.04 5.12 -17.34
C SER A 423 -3.49 6.56 -17.34
N GLU A 424 -3.93 7.38 -18.28
CA GLU A 424 -3.85 8.84 -18.09
C GLU A 424 -4.73 9.26 -16.89
N GLY A 425 -4.43 10.42 -16.30
CA GLY A 425 -5.09 10.89 -15.08
C GLY A 425 -6.36 11.69 -15.33
N ALA A 426 -7.40 11.43 -14.54
CA ALA A 426 -8.53 12.32 -14.38
C ALA A 426 -8.17 13.40 -13.36
N VAL A 427 -8.02 14.65 -13.82
CA VAL A 427 -7.59 15.78 -12.99
C VAL A 427 -8.80 16.51 -12.42
N LEU A 428 -8.83 16.67 -11.11
CA LEU A 428 -9.87 17.35 -10.34
C LEU A 428 -9.25 18.48 -9.52
N ARG A 429 -10.11 19.39 -9.05
CA ARG A 429 -9.76 20.38 -8.03
C ARG A 429 -10.78 20.35 -6.92
N ALA A 430 -10.29 20.42 -5.68
CA ALA A 430 -11.09 20.56 -4.49
C ALA A 430 -10.62 21.79 -3.72
N ALA A 431 -11.54 22.48 -3.04
CA ALA A 431 -11.21 23.49 -2.06
C ALA A 431 -11.95 23.16 -0.77
N THR A 432 -11.21 23.01 0.32
CA THR A 432 -11.78 22.77 1.64
C THR A 432 -12.40 24.05 2.19
N SER A 433 -13.41 23.90 3.05
CA SER A 433 -14.08 25.04 3.68
C SER A 433 -13.31 25.54 4.92
N PRO A 434 -13.69 26.70 5.50
CA PRO A 434 -13.23 27.10 6.83
C PRO A 434 -13.53 26.06 7.91
N VAL A 435 -12.68 26.04 8.93
CA VAL A 435 -12.80 25.16 10.09
C VAL A 435 -14.19 25.26 10.70
N ARG A 436 -14.75 24.13 11.09
CA ARG A 436 -15.96 24.08 11.92
C ARG A 436 -15.69 23.25 13.17
N ALA A 437 -16.25 23.70 14.28
CA ALA A 437 -16.36 22.91 15.48
C ALA A 437 -17.61 22.02 15.41
N SER A 438 -17.61 20.97 16.23
CA SER A 438 -18.76 20.12 16.54
C SER A 438 -19.94 20.96 17.00
N ASN A 439 -19.68 21.99 17.82
CA ASN A 439 -20.68 23.00 18.17
C ASN A 439 -20.83 24.02 17.03
N PRO A 440 -21.97 24.08 16.32
CA PRO A 440 -22.17 25.02 15.23
C PRO A 440 -22.20 26.49 15.68
N ASP A 441 -22.44 26.75 16.96
CA ASP A 441 -22.47 28.08 17.56
C ASP A 441 -21.16 28.42 18.30
N ALA A 442 -20.06 27.70 18.05
CA ALA A 442 -18.77 27.93 18.70
C ALA A 442 -18.30 29.40 18.59
N SER A 443 -17.71 29.91 19.68
CA SER A 443 -17.24 31.29 19.74
C SER A 443 -16.07 31.52 18.78
N ALA A 444 -15.84 32.78 18.42
CA ALA A 444 -14.72 33.13 17.53
C ALA A 444 -13.36 32.75 18.13
N GLU A 445 -13.22 32.84 19.46
CA GLU A 445 -12.01 32.44 20.17
C GLU A 445 -11.82 30.92 20.17
N ALA A 446 -12.91 30.14 20.28
CA ALA A 446 -12.84 28.68 20.18
C ALA A 446 -12.49 28.24 18.75
N LEU A 447 -13.09 28.85 17.73
CA LEU A 447 -12.74 28.56 16.33
C LEU A 447 -11.28 28.94 16.03
N SER A 448 -10.83 30.11 16.49
CA SER A 448 -9.43 30.53 16.32
C SER A 448 -8.43 29.60 17.02
N LEU A 449 -8.77 29.10 18.22
CA LEU A 449 -7.95 28.09 18.89
C LEU A 449 -7.93 26.77 18.08
N LEU A 450 -9.08 26.34 17.55
CA LEU A 450 -9.18 25.11 16.76
C LEU A 450 -8.40 25.23 15.43
N GLU A 451 -8.53 26.34 14.71
CA GLU A 451 -7.74 26.69 13.51
C GLU A 451 -6.24 26.58 13.80
N ARG A 452 -5.80 27.17 14.91
CA ARG A 452 -4.39 27.09 15.32
C ARG A 452 -3.91 25.65 15.53
N LEU A 453 -4.76 24.75 16.03
CA LEU A 453 -4.42 23.32 16.14
C LEU A 453 -4.33 22.65 14.76
N TYR A 454 -5.22 22.99 13.82
CA TYR A 454 -5.12 22.51 12.44
C TYR A 454 -3.81 22.95 11.78
N ASP A 455 -3.47 24.24 11.85
CA ASP A 455 -2.23 24.81 11.28
C ASP A 455 -0.96 24.17 11.84
N THR A 456 -1.04 23.69 13.08
CA THR A 456 0.08 23.03 13.78
C THR A 456 0.27 21.58 13.32
N THR A 457 -0.75 20.94 12.74
CA THR A 457 -0.71 19.53 12.35
C THR A 457 0.43 19.27 11.34
N GLY A 458 1.40 18.43 11.72
CA GLY A 458 2.58 18.16 10.89
C GLY A 458 3.70 19.21 11.01
N ASN A 459 3.38 20.44 11.42
CA ASN A 459 4.31 21.57 11.44
C ASN A 459 4.99 21.80 12.79
N GLY A 460 4.30 21.52 13.90
CA GLY A 460 4.85 21.73 15.25
C GLY A 460 4.10 20.97 16.34
N ILE A 461 4.48 21.22 17.58
CA ILE A 461 3.82 20.66 18.77
C ILE A 461 3.87 21.66 19.93
N PHE A 462 2.71 21.94 20.54
CA PHE A 462 2.64 22.82 21.71
C PHE A 462 3.07 22.09 22.99
N THR A 463 3.89 22.76 23.80
CA THR A 463 4.26 22.28 25.15
C THR A 463 3.10 22.45 26.11
N GLY A 464 2.77 21.40 26.87
CA GLY A 464 1.73 21.46 27.87
C GLY A 464 2.16 20.92 29.22
N GLN A 465 1.59 21.52 30.26
CA GLN A 465 1.84 21.14 31.64
C GLN A 465 0.55 21.14 32.45
N HIS A 466 0.22 19.97 33.03
CA HIS A 466 -0.89 19.82 33.96
C HIS A 466 -0.54 20.35 35.35
N ASN A 467 -1.53 20.87 36.06
CA ASN A 467 -1.43 21.39 37.43
C ASN A 467 -2.63 20.92 38.25
N TYR A 468 -2.37 20.44 39.47
CA TYR A 468 -3.42 20.21 40.45
C TYR A 468 -4.17 21.50 40.81
N TYR A 469 -5.48 21.40 40.96
CA TYR A 469 -6.36 22.55 41.17
C TYR A 469 -6.13 23.28 42.50
N GLU A 470 -5.56 22.59 43.49
CA GLU A 470 -5.21 23.17 44.79
C GLU A 470 -4.05 24.17 44.68
N ASP A 471 -3.12 23.89 43.76
CA ASP A 471 -1.99 24.75 43.44
C ASP A 471 -1.83 24.94 41.92
N PRO A 472 -2.75 25.72 41.30
CA PRO A 472 -2.96 25.73 39.85
C PRO A 472 -1.82 26.35 39.04
N SER A 473 -0.75 26.83 39.65
CA SER A 473 0.41 27.40 38.94
C SER A 473 1.73 26.69 39.20
N ASN A 474 1.77 25.70 40.10
CA ASN A 474 3.04 25.16 40.59
C ASN A 474 3.88 24.55 39.46
N TRP A 475 3.34 23.57 38.74
CA TRP A 475 4.08 22.83 37.73
C TRP A 475 4.33 23.63 36.45
N TYR A 476 3.38 24.48 36.07
CA TYR A 476 3.54 25.43 34.96
C TYR A 476 4.73 26.38 35.20
N ASN A 477 4.83 26.92 36.42
CA ASN A 477 5.96 27.77 36.79
C ASN A 477 7.25 26.94 36.94
N LYS A 478 7.17 25.70 37.42
CA LYS A 478 8.32 24.81 37.53
C LYS A 478 8.93 24.46 36.18
N ALA A 479 8.10 24.22 35.17
CA ALA A 479 8.58 24.03 33.79
C ALA A 479 9.39 25.24 33.33
N ALA A 480 8.86 26.45 33.51
CA ALA A 480 9.57 27.69 33.15
C ALA A 480 10.84 27.93 33.97
N GLU A 481 10.87 27.54 35.25
CA GLU A 481 12.08 27.60 36.07
C GLU A 481 13.21 26.70 35.52
N ILE A 482 12.84 25.52 34.99
CA ILE A 482 13.80 24.55 34.45
C ILE A 482 14.28 24.93 33.04
N THR A 483 13.37 25.41 32.20
CA THR A 483 13.61 25.61 30.76
C THR A 483 13.87 27.05 30.37
N GLY A 484 13.50 28.01 31.23
CA GLY A 484 13.52 29.44 30.90
C GLY A 484 12.34 29.90 30.02
N VAL A 485 11.44 29.00 29.62
CA VAL A 485 10.27 29.30 28.77
C VAL A 485 9.00 28.69 29.36
N TYR A 486 7.88 29.41 29.23
CA TYR A 486 6.60 28.91 29.74
C TYR A 486 5.95 27.92 28.77
N PRO A 487 5.31 26.84 29.25
CA PRO A 487 4.52 25.94 28.40
C PRO A 487 3.42 26.70 27.65
N ALA A 488 3.17 26.36 26.38
CA ALA A 488 2.11 26.98 25.58
C ALA A 488 0.70 26.63 26.09
N LEU A 489 0.53 25.44 26.65
CA LEU A 489 -0.72 24.92 27.17
C LEU A 489 -0.67 24.81 28.70
N TRP A 490 -1.61 25.47 29.37
CA TRP A 490 -1.84 25.34 30.80
C TRP A 490 -3.02 24.40 31.04
N GLY A 491 -2.79 23.34 31.82
CA GLY A 491 -3.81 22.34 32.16
C GLY A 491 -4.15 22.29 33.64
N SER A 492 -5.41 22.00 33.96
CA SER A 492 -5.87 21.64 35.31
C SER A 492 -7.12 20.76 35.28
N ASP A 493 -7.71 20.49 36.44
CA ASP A 493 -8.79 19.53 36.64
C ASP A 493 -9.84 20.07 37.61
N PHE A 494 -11.13 19.93 37.28
CA PHE A 494 -12.22 20.23 38.22
C PHE A 494 -12.25 19.30 39.43
N ALA A 495 -11.67 18.11 39.28
CA ALA A 495 -11.31 17.16 40.31
C ALA A 495 -12.42 16.85 41.33
N TYR A 496 -12.01 16.23 42.42
CA TYR A 496 -12.81 15.80 43.56
C TYR A 496 -12.34 16.51 44.84
N TYR A 497 -13.14 16.40 45.90
CA TYR A 497 -12.80 17.00 47.19
C TYR A 497 -11.51 16.41 47.78
N THR A 498 -10.53 17.26 48.07
CA THR A 498 -9.25 16.88 48.73
C THR A 498 -9.07 17.50 50.12
N GLY A 499 -10.08 18.21 50.62
CA GLY A 499 -10.05 18.91 51.90
C GLY A 499 -10.19 20.43 51.79
N GLY A 500 -10.76 21.07 52.80
CA GLY A 500 -10.84 22.53 52.88
C GLY A 500 -12.01 23.14 52.10
N ASP A 501 -11.82 24.36 51.60
CA ASP A 501 -12.85 25.10 50.85
C ASP A 501 -12.84 24.70 49.36
N PHE A 502 -13.57 23.63 49.04
CA PHE A 502 -13.58 23.07 47.69
C PHE A 502 -14.03 24.05 46.61
N ALA A 503 -15.08 24.83 46.89
CA ALA A 503 -15.57 25.85 45.96
C ALA A 503 -14.53 26.97 45.79
N GLY A 504 -13.90 27.41 46.88
CA GLY A 504 -12.82 28.39 46.83
C GLY A 504 -11.61 27.92 46.02
N LEU A 505 -11.24 26.63 46.11
CA LEU A 505 -10.15 26.04 45.32
C LEU A 505 -10.49 25.99 43.83
N ARG A 506 -11.69 25.52 43.46
CA ARG A 506 -12.18 25.55 42.08
C ARG A 506 -12.22 26.98 41.53
N GLN A 507 -12.71 27.94 42.31
CA GLN A 507 -12.73 29.34 41.90
C GLN A 507 -11.31 29.92 41.71
N LYS A 508 -10.35 29.56 42.57
CA LYS A 508 -8.94 29.94 42.41
C LYS A 508 -8.36 29.38 41.12
N MET A 509 -8.68 28.13 40.78
CA MET A 509 -8.26 27.49 39.53
C MET A 509 -8.84 28.22 38.30
N ILE A 510 -10.12 28.59 38.31
CA ILE A 510 -10.75 29.39 37.23
C ILE A 510 -10.12 30.78 37.09
N ASN A 511 -9.91 31.49 38.19
CA ASN A 511 -9.23 32.79 38.17
C ASN A 511 -7.81 32.67 37.60
N THR A 512 -7.12 31.56 37.89
CA THR A 512 -5.80 31.26 37.34
C THR A 512 -5.88 30.99 35.84
N ALA A 513 -6.84 30.18 35.38
CA ALA A 513 -7.05 29.91 33.97
C ALA A 513 -7.27 31.21 33.16
N ILE A 514 -8.10 32.13 33.66
CA ILE A 514 -8.31 33.46 33.04
C ILE A 514 -6.99 34.23 32.96
N ALA A 515 -6.23 34.29 34.05
CA ALA A 515 -4.94 35.00 34.06
C ALA A 515 -3.91 34.37 33.11
N LYS A 516 -3.90 33.04 32.97
CA LYS A 516 -3.01 32.33 32.03
C LYS A 516 -3.42 32.55 30.58
N ALA A 517 -4.72 32.53 30.28
CA ALA A 517 -5.25 32.87 28.96
C ALA A 517 -4.86 34.29 28.54
N GLN A 518 -5.01 35.27 29.45
CA GLN A 518 -4.59 36.65 29.22
C GLN A 518 -3.07 36.79 29.00
N SER A 519 -2.27 35.83 29.47
CA SER A 519 -0.82 35.78 29.22
C SER A 519 -0.45 35.04 27.93
N GLY A 520 -1.42 34.63 27.12
CA GLY A 520 -1.23 33.94 25.84
C GLY A 520 -1.21 32.41 25.90
N ALA A 521 -1.37 31.81 27.09
CA ALA A 521 -1.43 30.36 27.23
C ALA A 521 -2.80 29.82 26.80
N MET A 522 -2.80 28.69 26.09
CA MET A 522 -4.02 27.93 25.80
C MET A 522 -4.48 27.22 27.08
N ILE A 523 -5.79 27.03 27.23
CA ILE A 523 -6.38 26.43 28.44
C ILE A 523 -6.94 25.05 28.10
N THR A 524 -6.55 24.03 28.87
CA THR A 524 -7.18 22.71 28.85
C THR A 524 -7.69 22.34 30.24
N LEU A 525 -8.90 21.78 30.32
CA LEU A 525 -9.50 21.36 31.58
C LEU A 525 -10.06 19.95 31.46
N THR A 526 -9.82 19.15 32.49
CA THR A 526 -10.37 17.80 32.68
C THR A 526 -11.31 17.77 33.88
N TYR A 527 -12.02 16.66 34.05
CA TYR A 527 -12.85 16.43 35.23
C TYR A 527 -12.79 14.99 35.74
N HIS A 528 -12.02 14.77 36.81
CA HIS A 528 -12.14 13.57 37.64
C HIS A 528 -13.41 13.61 38.50
N GLN A 529 -14.53 13.22 37.91
CA GLN A 529 -15.86 13.26 38.53
C GLN A 529 -16.07 12.13 39.54
N ILE A 530 -16.59 12.46 40.73
CA ILE A 530 -17.10 11.47 41.70
C ILE A 530 -18.39 10.80 41.19
N ARG A 531 -18.75 9.61 41.69
CA ARG A 531 -20.03 9.00 41.30
C ARG A 531 -21.21 9.93 41.64
N PRO A 532 -22.24 10.01 40.77
CA PRO A 532 -23.38 10.91 40.97
C PRO A 532 -24.07 10.81 42.34
N PHE A 533 -24.15 9.60 42.87
CA PHE A 533 -24.86 9.27 44.11
C PHE A 533 -23.98 9.28 45.37
N ASP A 534 -22.69 9.57 45.24
CA ASP A 534 -21.80 9.69 46.39
C ASP A 534 -21.81 11.11 46.98
N PRO A 535 -21.51 11.28 48.28
CA PRO A 535 -21.34 12.60 48.88
C PRO A 535 -20.27 13.42 48.16
N LYS A 536 -20.44 14.75 48.05
CA LYS A 536 -19.44 15.65 47.44
C LYS A 536 -18.03 15.53 48.04
N THR A 537 -17.93 15.02 49.27
CA THR A 537 -16.67 14.80 50.01
C THR A 537 -16.06 13.42 49.82
N ALA A 538 -16.58 12.58 48.93
CA ALA A 538 -16.16 11.17 48.79
C ALA A 538 -14.74 11.01 48.22
N GLY A 539 -14.21 12.05 47.56
CA GLY A 539 -12.81 12.09 47.11
C GLY A 539 -12.46 11.03 46.05
N TRP A 540 -11.17 10.72 45.94
CA TRP A 540 -10.61 9.85 44.90
C TRP A 540 -11.21 8.44 44.84
N GLU A 541 -11.54 7.89 46.00
CA GLU A 541 -12.09 6.53 46.08
C GLU A 541 -13.47 6.43 45.41
N SER A 542 -14.22 7.52 45.31
CA SER A 542 -15.44 7.56 44.52
C SER A 542 -15.17 7.54 43.02
N VAL A 543 -14.16 8.30 42.55
CA VAL A 543 -13.80 8.40 41.12
C VAL A 543 -13.43 7.02 40.56
N LYS A 544 -12.65 6.24 41.32
CA LYS A 544 -12.23 4.89 40.92
C LYS A 544 -13.20 3.77 41.32
N ALA A 545 -14.31 4.10 41.97
CA ALA A 545 -15.26 3.07 42.39
C ALA A 545 -16.05 2.54 41.19
N LYS A 546 -16.49 1.29 41.29
CA LYS A 546 -17.34 0.67 40.26
C LYS A 546 -18.78 1.19 40.36
N VAL A 547 -19.44 1.14 39.21
CA VAL A 547 -20.88 1.40 39.00
C VAL A 547 -21.42 0.16 38.30
N THR A 548 -22.58 -0.36 38.72
CA THR A 548 -23.20 -1.50 38.00
C THR A 548 -23.73 -1.07 36.64
N GLU A 549 -24.04 -2.02 35.76
CA GLU A 549 -24.62 -1.69 34.46
C GLU A 549 -25.97 -0.96 34.61
N GLU A 550 -26.88 -1.46 35.46
CA GLU A 550 -28.16 -0.82 35.79
C GLU A 550 -27.99 0.61 36.33
N GLN A 551 -27.03 0.84 37.23
CA GLN A 551 -26.74 2.19 37.72
C GLN A 551 -26.22 3.10 36.61
N MET A 552 -25.39 2.59 35.71
CA MET A 552 -24.87 3.36 34.58
C MET A 552 -26.00 3.70 33.60
N GLU A 553 -26.89 2.75 33.28
CA GLU A 553 -28.10 2.97 32.49
C GLU A 553 -28.97 4.07 33.10
N GLU A 554 -29.19 4.03 34.42
CA GLU A 554 -29.90 5.10 35.11
C GLU A 554 -29.17 6.45 34.98
N ILE A 555 -27.85 6.49 35.21
CA ILE A 555 -27.04 7.73 35.10
C ILE A 555 -27.17 8.37 33.71
N VAL A 556 -27.23 7.57 32.65
CA VAL A 556 -27.27 8.09 31.27
C VAL A 556 -28.68 8.26 30.71
N THR A 557 -29.73 7.92 31.46
CA THR A 557 -31.11 8.04 31.02
C THR A 557 -31.76 9.31 31.58
N PRO A 558 -32.09 10.32 30.75
CA PRO A 558 -32.74 11.53 31.21
C PRO A 558 -34.02 11.26 32.02
N GLY A 559 -34.12 11.90 33.19
CA GLY A 559 -35.30 11.84 34.06
C GLY A 559 -35.23 10.83 35.21
N THR A 560 -34.23 9.95 35.26
CA THR A 560 -33.99 9.09 36.43
C THR A 560 -33.40 9.88 37.60
N ASP A 561 -33.47 9.31 38.81
CA ASP A 561 -32.89 9.94 40.00
C ASP A 561 -31.36 10.05 39.92
N LEU A 562 -30.67 9.05 39.34
CA LEU A 562 -29.22 9.09 39.15
C LEU A 562 -28.80 10.07 38.05
N TYR A 563 -29.56 10.18 36.96
CA TYR A 563 -29.33 11.21 35.93
C TYR A 563 -29.46 12.61 36.52
N ASN A 564 -30.50 12.87 37.33
CA ASN A 564 -30.71 14.19 37.93
C ASN A 564 -29.58 14.57 38.91
N GLN A 565 -29.03 13.58 39.63
CA GLN A 565 -27.85 13.79 40.49
C GLN A 565 -26.59 14.05 39.67
N TRP A 566 -26.38 13.29 38.59
CA TRP A 566 -25.27 13.50 37.66
C TRP A 566 -25.34 14.90 37.02
N ALA A 567 -26.52 15.25 36.51
CA ALA A 567 -26.86 16.53 35.93
C ALA A 567 -26.52 17.70 36.87
N ALA A 568 -26.91 17.61 38.15
CA ALA A 568 -26.61 18.65 39.13
C ALA A 568 -25.09 18.83 39.39
N GLN A 569 -24.30 17.74 39.30
CA GLN A 569 -22.85 17.83 39.44
C GLN A 569 -22.20 18.52 38.23
N VAL A 570 -22.62 18.16 37.01
CA VAL A 570 -22.08 18.78 35.79
C VAL A 570 -22.58 20.23 35.61
N ASP A 571 -23.78 20.56 36.09
CA ASP A 571 -24.31 21.95 36.10
C ASP A 571 -23.47 22.88 36.99
N GLU A 572 -22.93 22.38 38.10
CA GLU A 572 -21.99 23.15 38.94
C GLU A 572 -20.72 23.49 38.14
N VAL A 573 -20.18 22.52 37.39
CA VAL A 573 -19.01 22.72 36.53
C VAL A 573 -19.31 23.68 35.38
N ALA A 574 -20.49 23.55 34.75
CA ALA A 574 -20.94 24.47 33.71
C ALA A 574 -20.97 25.94 34.19
N GLY A 575 -21.34 26.18 35.44
CA GLY A 575 -21.29 27.51 36.05
C GLY A 575 -19.87 28.11 36.12
N TYR A 576 -18.84 27.29 36.33
CA TYR A 576 -17.44 27.73 36.27
C TYR A 576 -16.95 27.92 34.82
N LEU A 577 -17.32 27.03 33.91
CA LEU A 577 -16.99 27.16 32.48
C LEU A 577 -17.65 28.40 31.86
N THR A 578 -18.84 28.80 32.33
CA THR A 578 -19.50 30.05 31.94
C THR A 578 -18.65 31.27 32.30
N GLN A 579 -17.94 31.25 33.43
CA GLN A 579 -17.03 32.37 33.77
C GLN A 579 -15.85 32.48 32.80
N LEU A 580 -15.35 31.35 32.27
CA LEU A 580 -14.33 31.34 31.22
C LEU A 580 -14.90 31.85 29.90
N LYS A 581 -16.12 31.42 29.55
CA LYS A 581 -16.86 31.94 28.40
C LYS A 581 -17.01 33.45 28.48
N ASP A 582 -17.53 33.97 29.59
CA ASP A 582 -17.76 35.40 29.81
C ASP A 582 -16.45 36.22 29.77
N ALA A 583 -15.32 35.58 30.06
CA ALA A 583 -13.98 36.17 29.95
C ALA A 583 -13.36 36.05 28.55
N GLY A 584 -14.06 35.46 27.56
CA GLY A 584 -13.56 35.23 26.20
C GLY A 584 -12.46 34.16 26.14
N VAL A 585 -12.45 33.20 27.07
CA VAL A 585 -11.42 32.17 27.16
C VAL A 585 -11.93 30.87 26.54
N PRO A 586 -11.36 30.43 25.40
CA PRO A 586 -11.65 29.13 24.84
C PRO A 586 -10.96 28.02 25.64
N VAL A 587 -11.59 26.85 25.72
CA VAL A 587 -11.14 25.74 26.55
C VAL A 587 -11.11 24.44 25.76
N LEU A 588 -9.94 23.78 25.73
CA LEU A 588 -9.81 22.38 25.36
C LEU A 588 -10.41 21.51 26.48
N TRP A 589 -11.68 21.16 26.35
CA TRP A 589 -12.47 20.43 27.32
C TRP A 589 -12.31 18.92 27.12
N ARG A 590 -11.66 18.25 28.07
CA ARG A 590 -11.34 16.81 28.04
C ARG A 590 -12.08 16.06 29.17
N PRO A 591 -13.42 15.90 29.11
CA PRO A 591 -14.17 15.16 30.11
C PRO A 591 -13.99 13.66 29.93
N TYR A 592 -14.21 12.91 31.01
CA TYR A 592 -14.29 11.44 30.98
C TYR A 592 -13.15 10.74 30.22
N HIS A 593 -11.94 11.29 30.29
CA HIS A 593 -10.71 10.69 29.77
C HIS A 593 -10.48 9.24 30.26
N GLU A 594 -9.65 8.52 29.52
CA GLU A 594 -9.29 7.11 29.78
C GLU A 594 -10.49 6.15 29.87
N MET A 595 -11.57 6.47 29.15
CA MET A 595 -12.83 5.74 29.19
C MET A 595 -12.73 4.27 28.74
N ASN A 596 -11.72 3.94 27.95
CA ASN A 596 -11.47 2.59 27.45
C ASN A 596 -10.81 1.68 28.50
N ALA A 597 -10.62 2.14 29.73
CA ALA A 597 -10.18 1.33 30.86
C ALA A 597 -11.28 1.20 31.94
N GLU A 598 -11.13 0.26 32.87
CA GLU A 598 -12.15 0.06 33.93
C GLU A 598 -11.82 0.71 35.28
N PHE A 599 -10.75 1.49 35.40
CA PHE A 599 -10.35 2.07 36.69
C PHE A 599 -11.15 3.32 37.06
N PHE A 600 -11.92 3.91 36.14
CA PHE A 600 -12.87 4.98 36.42
C PHE A 600 -14.33 4.52 36.30
N TRP A 601 -15.22 5.13 37.08
CA TRP A 601 -16.62 4.70 37.12
C TRP A 601 -17.35 4.85 35.78
N TRP A 602 -16.91 5.75 34.90
CA TRP A 602 -17.48 5.96 33.56
C TRP A 602 -16.95 4.99 32.50
N GLY A 603 -15.88 4.25 32.80
CA GLY A 603 -15.18 3.43 31.83
C GLY A 603 -15.75 2.01 31.66
N GLY A 604 -15.17 1.28 30.71
CA GLY A 604 -15.41 -0.15 30.47
C GLY A 604 -16.71 -0.52 29.75
N ARG A 605 -17.56 0.46 29.39
CA ARG A 605 -18.87 0.24 28.74
C ARG A 605 -19.04 1.17 27.53
N PRO A 606 -18.68 0.75 26.31
CA PRO A 606 -18.62 1.65 25.15
C PRO A 606 -19.92 2.39 24.83
N GLU A 607 -21.05 1.68 24.76
CA GLU A 607 -22.34 2.28 24.39
C GLU A 607 -22.85 3.26 25.46
N LEU A 608 -22.78 2.88 26.73
CA LEU A 608 -23.20 3.73 27.84
C LEU A 608 -22.24 4.92 28.03
N PHE A 609 -20.95 4.75 27.76
CA PHE A 609 -20.00 5.86 27.73
C PHE A 609 -20.36 6.88 26.63
N LYS A 610 -20.64 6.43 25.40
CA LYS A 610 -21.04 7.33 24.31
C LYS A 610 -22.30 8.11 24.67
N GLN A 611 -23.27 7.45 25.32
CA GLN A 611 -24.46 8.14 25.81
C GLN A 611 -24.15 9.16 26.92
N LEU A 612 -23.25 8.84 27.86
CA LEU A 612 -22.78 9.78 28.89
C LEU A 612 -22.10 11.01 28.27
N TRP A 613 -21.23 10.80 27.26
CA TRP A 613 -20.56 11.85 26.51
C TRP A 613 -21.58 12.77 25.83
N VAL A 614 -22.51 12.21 25.06
CA VAL A 614 -23.56 12.95 24.35
C VAL A 614 -24.44 13.71 25.34
N ASN A 615 -24.79 13.12 26.48
CA ASN A 615 -25.55 13.82 27.51
C ASN A 615 -24.80 15.05 28.06
N MET A 616 -23.49 14.95 28.33
CA MET A 616 -22.71 16.11 28.76
C MET A 616 -22.61 17.14 27.64
N TYR A 617 -22.37 16.70 26.41
CA TYR A 617 -22.35 17.56 25.23
C TYR A 617 -23.63 18.37 25.10
N ASP A 618 -24.78 17.70 25.09
CA ASP A 618 -26.09 18.34 24.95
C ASP A 618 -26.34 19.31 26.11
N ARG A 619 -25.96 18.93 27.33
CA ARG A 619 -26.13 19.78 28.51
C ARG A 619 -25.23 21.02 28.46
N PHE A 620 -23.96 20.88 28.11
CA PHE A 620 -23.02 22.01 28.08
C PHE A 620 -23.26 22.91 26.87
N THR A 621 -23.42 22.33 25.69
CA THR A 621 -23.59 23.04 24.43
C THR A 621 -25.01 23.60 24.27
N ASN A 622 -26.06 22.78 24.48
CA ASN A 622 -27.43 23.18 24.15
C ASN A 622 -28.21 23.75 25.33
N VAL A 623 -27.95 23.30 26.57
CA VAL A 623 -28.66 23.82 27.77
C VAL A 623 -27.92 25.00 28.40
N HIS A 624 -26.61 24.89 28.60
CA HIS A 624 -25.78 25.96 29.19
C HIS A 624 -25.18 26.92 28.16
N HIS A 625 -25.33 26.64 26.86
CA HIS A 625 -24.81 27.48 25.78
C HIS A 625 -23.31 27.77 25.90
N LEU A 626 -22.51 26.77 26.29
CA LEU A 626 -21.04 26.90 26.39
C LEU A 626 -20.41 26.78 25.00
N ASP A 627 -20.36 27.90 24.30
CA ASP A 627 -19.78 28.06 22.95
C ASP A 627 -18.26 28.20 22.93
N ASN A 628 -17.62 28.36 24.09
CA ASN A 628 -16.17 28.49 24.22
C ASN A 628 -15.43 27.14 24.37
N LEU A 629 -16.14 25.99 24.31
CA LEU A 629 -15.55 24.67 24.50
C LEU A 629 -15.18 24.02 23.17
N ILE A 630 -13.98 23.45 23.14
CA ILE A 630 -13.51 22.52 22.10
C ILE A 630 -13.46 21.13 22.74
N TRP A 631 -14.21 20.18 22.18
CA TRP A 631 -14.39 18.84 22.75
C TRP A 631 -13.24 17.91 22.42
N VAL A 632 -12.51 17.48 23.44
CA VAL A 632 -11.31 16.63 23.33
C VAL A 632 -11.60 15.23 23.86
N TRP A 633 -11.68 14.25 22.95
CA TRP A 633 -11.85 12.84 23.31
C TRP A 633 -10.49 12.18 23.56
N SER A 634 -10.22 11.70 24.76
CA SER A 634 -8.88 11.23 25.19
C SER A 634 -8.94 9.84 25.84
N PRO A 635 -8.90 8.74 25.09
CA PRO A 635 -8.64 7.40 25.63
C PRO A 635 -7.23 7.25 26.21
N ASN A 636 -7.03 6.17 26.95
CA ASN A 636 -5.71 5.68 27.35
C ASN A 636 -5.12 4.80 26.25
N ALA A 637 -3.79 4.79 26.12
CA ALA A 637 -3.10 3.85 25.24
C ALA A 637 -3.46 2.39 25.59
N GLU A 638 -3.70 1.58 24.55
CA GLU A 638 -4.10 0.18 24.71
C GLU A 638 -3.06 -0.61 25.51
N SER A 639 -3.52 -1.41 26.46
CA SER A 639 -2.67 -2.17 27.38
C SER A 639 -3.43 -3.35 27.98
N GLU A 640 -2.84 -4.09 28.91
CA GLU A 640 -3.56 -5.15 29.64
C GLU A 640 -4.77 -4.61 30.44
N TRP A 641 -4.84 -3.30 30.68
CA TRP A 641 -5.86 -2.66 31.52
C TRP A 641 -6.72 -1.64 30.76
N ALA A 642 -6.42 -1.38 29.48
CA ALA A 642 -7.14 -0.45 28.61
C ALA A 642 -7.44 -1.13 27.27
N TYR A 643 -8.72 -1.21 26.94
CA TYR A 643 -9.25 -1.88 25.75
C TYR A 643 -9.07 -1.03 24.48
N ASP A 644 -9.43 -1.63 23.35
CA ASP A 644 -9.64 -0.89 22.11
C ASP A 644 -10.51 0.35 22.34
N SER A 645 -10.00 1.52 21.97
CA SER A 645 -10.67 2.81 22.15
C SER A 645 -11.72 3.12 21.09
N ALA A 646 -11.64 2.54 19.88
CA ALA A 646 -12.53 2.86 18.76
C ALA A 646 -14.03 2.65 19.09
N PRO A 647 -14.45 1.58 19.81
CA PRO A 647 -15.84 1.40 20.22
C PRO A 647 -16.40 2.52 21.13
N TYR A 648 -15.52 3.26 21.83
CA TYR A 648 -15.88 4.36 22.72
C TYR A 648 -16.02 5.70 22.00
N TYR A 649 -15.68 5.79 20.71
CA TYR A 649 -15.71 7.05 19.97
C TYR A 649 -17.16 7.51 19.74
N PRO A 650 -17.58 8.70 20.23
CA PRO A 650 -18.96 9.17 20.12
C PRO A 650 -19.29 9.74 18.73
N GLY A 651 -18.30 9.88 17.84
CA GLY A 651 -18.46 10.38 16.47
C GLY A 651 -18.04 11.85 16.31
N HIS A 652 -17.78 12.24 15.06
CA HIS A 652 -17.30 13.58 14.70
C HIS A 652 -18.27 14.72 14.99
N ASP A 653 -19.56 14.42 15.18
CA ASP A 653 -20.58 15.42 15.55
C ASP A 653 -20.42 15.91 17.00
N TYR A 654 -19.65 15.21 17.83
CA TYR A 654 -19.47 15.52 19.26
C TYR A 654 -18.01 15.68 19.70
N VAL A 655 -17.07 15.68 18.74
CA VAL A 655 -15.62 15.71 19.00
C VAL A 655 -14.90 16.61 18.01
N ASP A 656 -14.10 17.53 18.54
CA ASP A 656 -13.27 18.46 17.77
C ASP A 656 -11.83 17.98 17.63
N VAL A 657 -11.28 17.41 18.72
CA VAL A 657 -9.88 16.96 18.82
C VAL A 657 -9.85 15.56 19.41
N LEU A 658 -9.02 14.69 18.87
CA LEU A 658 -8.75 13.39 19.47
C LEU A 658 -7.42 13.48 20.22
N ALA A 659 -7.32 12.81 21.35
CA ALA A 659 -6.11 12.74 22.14
C ALA A 659 -5.86 11.30 22.58
N MET A 660 -4.68 11.04 23.13
CA MET A 660 -4.34 9.77 23.75
C MET A 660 -3.48 10.02 24.98
N ASP A 661 -3.82 9.37 26.08
CA ASP A 661 -3.02 9.40 27.30
C ASP A 661 -1.96 8.29 27.20
N ILE A 662 -0.68 8.67 27.29
CA ILE A 662 0.47 7.79 27.02
C ILE A 662 1.46 7.84 28.19
N TYR A 663 1.50 6.75 28.95
CA TYR A 663 2.41 6.59 30.08
C TYR A 663 3.47 5.52 29.82
N ASN A 664 4.51 5.48 30.67
CA ASN A 664 5.60 4.51 30.64
C ASN A 664 6.43 4.54 29.35
N ASN A 665 6.51 5.71 28.70
CA ASN A 665 7.22 5.94 27.44
C ASN A 665 6.74 5.03 26.27
N ASP A 666 5.47 4.60 26.28
CA ASP A 666 4.90 3.64 25.31
C ASP A 666 4.37 4.30 24.02
N TYR A 667 5.18 5.13 23.38
CA TYR A 667 4.83 5.87 22.15
C TYR A 667 4.86 4.97 20.89
N LYS A 668 3.98 3.96 20.82
CA LYS A 668 3.91 3.01 19.69
C LYS A 668 3.26 3.61 18.44
N ASP A 669 3.74 3.23 17.25
CA ASP A 669 3.17 3.67 15.97
C ASP A 669 1.74 3.18 15.79
N ALA A 670 1.43 1.95 16.22
CA ALA A 670 0.08 1.40 16.09
C ALA A 670 -1.00 2.28 16.76
N TYR A 671 -0.68 2.89 17.92
CA TYR A 671 -1.62 3.79 18.59
C TYR A 671 -1.80 5.09 17.80
N TYR A 672 -0.71 5.63 17.28
CA TYR A 672 -0.70 6.83 16.47
C TYR A 672 -1.47 6.62 15.16
N GLU A 673 -1.17 5.57 14.41
CA GLU A 673 -1.81 5.25 13.13
C GLU A 673 -3.33 5.07 13.28
N LYS A 674 -3.74 4.32 14.30
CA LYS A 674 -5.17 4.14 14.63
C LYS A 674 -5.86 5.45 14.99
N LEU A 675 -5.20 6.32 15.75
CA LEU A 675 -5.75 7.63 16.11
C LEU A 675 -5.82 8.57 14.90
N VAL A 676 -4.82 8.53 14.00
CA VAL A 676 -4.82 9.27 12.74
C VAL A 676 -5.98 8.83 11.86
N GLU A 677 -6.17 7.52 11.69
CA GLU A 677 -7.29 6.96 10.92
C GLU A 677 -8.63 7.39 11.52
N LEU A 678 -8.83 7.20 12.83
CA LEU A 678 -10.07 7.57 13.51
C LEU A 678 -10.35 9.08 13.50
N SER A 679 -9.31 9.92 13.38
CA SER A 679 -9.46 11.38 13.39
C SER A 679 -10.18 11.94 12.16
N GLY A 680 -10.19 11.22 11.03
CA GLY A 680 -10.73 11.71 9.76
C GLY A 680 -10.10 13.04 9.30
N GLY A 681 -8.85 13.31 9.73
CA GLY A 681 -8.15 14.57 9.46
C GLY A 681 -8.17 15.60 10.59
N ARG A 682 -8.94 15.40 11.66
CA ARG A 682 -8.97 16.27 12.84
C ARG A 682 -7.62 16.30 13.57
N PRO A 683 -7.35 17.34 14.39
CA PRO A 683 -6.12 17.39 15.17
C PRO A 683 -6.07 16.22 16.15
N ILE A 684 -4.89 15.63 16.30
CA ILE A 684 -4.62 14.61 17.30
C ILE A 684 -3.58 15.10 18.31
N ALA A 685 -3.68 14.68 19.57
CA ALA A 685 -2.78 15.14 20.63
C ALA A 685 -2.37 14.04 21.61
N ILE A 686 -1.35 14.32 22.43
CA ILE A 686 -1.01 13.53 23.60
C ILE A 686 -1.72 14.19 24.79
N GLY A 687 -2.85 13.60 25.20
CA GLY A 687 -3.76 14.15 26.20
C GLY A 687 -3.09 14.26 27.56
N GLU A 688 -2.37 13.21 27.95
CA GLU A 688 -1.51 13.15 29.12
C GLU A 688 -0.25 12.34 28.84
N ASN A 689 0.85 12.71 29.49
CA ASN A 689 2.06 11.88 29.49
C ASN A 689 2.84 11.96 30.80
N GLY A 690 3.55 10.87 31.11
CA GLY A 690 4.55 10.86 32.19
C GLY A 690 5.94 11.19 31.66
N GLU A 691 6.56 10.23 31.00
CA GLU A 691 7.82 10.44 30.28
C GLU A 691 7.55 11.30 29.04
N LEU A 692 8.36 12.34 28.80
CA LEU A 692 8.26 13.22 27.66
C LEU A 692 8.48 12.47 26.34
N PRO A 693 7.76 12.80 25.26
CA PRO A 693 8.00 12.20 23.96
C PRO A 693 9.41 12.55 23.45
N ASP A 694 9.99 11.64 22.66
CA ASP A 694 11.26 11.90 22.00
C ASP A 694 11.03 12.81 20.78
N PRO A 695 11.75 13.95 20.65
CA PRO A 695 11.60 14.85 19.49
C PRO A 695 11.79 14.16 18.14
N LYS A 696 12.68 13.16 18.07
CA LYS A 696 12.92 12.37 16.86
C LYS A 696 11.72 11.51 16.51
N VAL A 697 11.10 10.86 17.50
CA VAL A 697 9.86 10.07 17.30
C VAL A 697 8.74 10.98 16.80
N LEU A 698 8.54 12.13 17.43
CA LEU A 698 7.54 13.11 16.99
C LEU A 698 7.81 13.60 15.57
N LYS A 699 9.07 13.82 15.17
CA LYS A 699 9.42 14.31 13.83
C LYS A 699 9.27 13.24 12.74
N GLU A 700 9.79 12.05 12.98
CA GLU A 700 9.95 11.04 11.93
C GLU A 700 8.77 10.07 11.83
N ARG A 701 8.08 9.82 12.94
CA ARG A 701 7.06 8.75 13.02
C ARG A 701 5.68 9.26 13.44
N GLN A 702 5.63 10.27 14.31
CA GLN A 702 4.37 10.77 14.88
C GLN A 702 4.14 12.28 14.67
N PRO A 703 4.30 12.81 13.44
CA PRO A 703 4.34 14.24 13.19
C PRO A 703 3.03 14.99 13.39
N ARG A 704 1.89 14.31 13.44
CA ARG A 704 0.57 14.95 13.55
C ARG A 704 0.15 15.31 14.98
N PHE A 705 0.88 14.92 16.01
CA PHE A 705 0.55 15.34 17.38
C PHE A 705 0.73 16.84 17.56
N VAL A 706 -0.36 17.55 17.86
CA VAL A 706 -0.37 19.04 17.92
C VAL A 706 -0.04 19.59 19.30
N TYR A 707 -0.22 18.83 20.37
CA TYR A 707 0.28 19.16 21.70
C TYR A 707 0.59 17.89 22.50
N PHE A 708 1.36 18.06 23.58
CA PHE A 708 1.44 17.10 24.67
C PHE A 708 1.16 17.78 26.01
N MET A 709 0.72 17.04 27.03
CA MET A 709 0.54 17.59 28.37
C MET A 709 1.12 16.67 29.44
N THR A 710 2.23 17.11 30.06
CA THR A 710 2.88 16.30 31.09
C THR A 710 2.13 16.39 32.41
N TRP A 711 1.91 15.23 33.05
CA TRP A 711 1.16 15.14 34.30
C TRP A 711 1.96 15.68 35.50
N SER A 712 1.61 16.88 35.98
CA SER A 712 2.10 17.48 37.24
C SER A 712 3.57 17.14 37.57
N GLU A 713 3.81 16.37 38.62
CA GLU A 713 5.13 16.03 39.13
C GLU A 713 5.94 15.08 38.25
N TYR A 714 5.32 14.42 37.28
CA TYR A 714 6.02 13.57 36.34
C TYR A 714 6.99 14.36 35.46
N LEU A 715 6.79 15.68 35.34
CA LEU A 715 7.77 16.58 34.75
C LEU A 715 9.17 16.33 35.31
N THR A 716 9.34 16.21 36.62
CA THR A 716 10.66 16.00 37.24
C THR A 716 10.88 14.59 37.78
N ASN A 717 9.81 13.86 38.09
CA ASN A 717 9.93 12.50 38.63
C ASN A 717 10.24 11.46 37.55
N LYS A 718 9.86 11.72 36.30
CA LYS A 718 9.99 10.79 35.18
C LYS A 718 10.94 11.28 34.08
N ASN A 719 11.37 12.54 34.14
CA ASN A 719 12.22 13.14 33.12
C ASN A 719 13.43 13.83 33.74
N SER A 720 14.59 13.64 33.12
CA SER A 720 15.80 14.37 33.49
C SER A 720 15.72 15.81 32.98
N VAL A 721 16.46 16.72 33.62
CA VAL A 721 16.54 18.14 33.22
C VAL A 721 17.01 18.29 31.78
N GLU A 722 17.92 17.41 31.33
CA GLU A 722 18.42 17.37 29.96
C GLU A 722 17.31 17.00 28.98
N LYS A 723 16.50 15.97 29.29
CA LYS A 723 15.38 15.56 28.43
C LYS A 723 14.32 16.67 28.31
N ILE A 724 13.99 17.31 29.44
CA ILE A 724 13.06 18.45 29.47
C ILE A 724 13.57 19.59 28.58
N ASN A 725 14.83 20.00 28.76
CA ASN A 725 15.42 21.08 27.97
C ASN A 725 15.54 20.73 26.49
N SER A 726 15.90 19.48 26.17
CA SER A 726 15.99 19.00 24.80
C SER A 726 14.67 19.12 24.06
N LEU A 727 13.55 18.72 24.67
CA LEU A 727 12.24 18.81 24.01
C LEU A 727 11.73 20.25 23.95
N TYR A 728 11.84 21.02 25.04
CA TYR A 728 11.31 22.39 25.10
C TYR A 728 12.04 23.39 24.17
N HIS A 729 13.27 23.06 23.75
CA HIS A 729 14.05 23.87 22.80
C HIS A 729 14.20 23.21 21.42
N ASP A 730 13.48 22.11 21.16
CA ASP A 730 13.42 21.54 19.83
C ASP A 730 12.76 22.51 18.84
N ALA A 731 13.19 22.49 17.58
CA ALA A 731 12.71 23.42 16.56
C ALA A 731 11.21 23.26 16.23
N ARG A 732 10.62 22.08 16.47
CA ARG A 732 9.18 21.85 16.28
C ARG A 732 8.34 22.23 17.49
N THR A 733 8.98 22.52 18.63
CA THR A 733 8.27 22.77 19.87
C THR A 733 7.85 24.23 19.99
N ILE A 734 6.58 24.46 20.31
CA ILE A 734 5.99 25.79 20.45
C ILE A 734 5.66 26.04 21.92
N ASN A 735 6.29 27.07 22.49
CA ASN A 735 6.13 27.53 23.87
C ASN A 735 5.25 28.78 23.94
N ASN A 736 4.77 29.15 25.13
CA ASN A 736 3.97 30.38 25.29
C ASN A 736 4.79 31.62 24.89
N GLY A 737 4.17 32.51 24.10
CA GLY A 737 4.82 33.69 23.51
C GLY A 737 5.77 33.37 22.34
N GLY A 738 5.97 32.10 21.98
CA GLY A 738 6.69 31.72 20.78
C GLY A 738 5.83 31.96 19.54
N SER A 739 6.39 32.66 18.55
CA SER A 739 5.80 32.85 17.22
C SER A 739 6.09 31.68 16.28
N GLY A 740 6.21 30.46 16.82
CA GLY A 740 6.45 29.27 16.03
C GLY A 740 5.16 28.91 15.31
N LEU A 741 5.10 29.25 14.02
CA LEU A 741 3.96 29.24 13.09
C LEU A 741 3.21 30.57 13.04
#